data_AF-A0A816EKP0-F1
#
_entry.id   AF-A0A816EKP0-F1
#
_cell.length_a   1.000
_cell.length_b   1.000
_cell.length_c   1.000
_cell.angle_alpha   90.00
_cell.angle_beta   90.00
_cell.angle_gamma   90.00
#
_symmetry.space_group_name_H-M   'P 1'
#
loop_
_entity.id
_entity.type
_entity.pdbx_description
1 polymer ?
#
loop_
_entity_poly.entity_id
_entity_poly.type
_entity_poly.pdbx_seq_one_letter_code
_entity_poly.pdbx_strand_id
1 'polypeptide(L)'
;MDESILNHLFLPHYLPNSADEDFLIKGKHENEYKLLDCLDEYFNSIAPTHLPFTLPIFRILHDGIKRWAAFQNPQNFSASNVQSTIEKLSSGSFLPLYFHTQNASILIEIDEKNQAAVSAWEVLLSTSEITSSFTRHYSCFPVATYRLCDRNQLSAKTHCEVLVDLMSKTIEYSKSQNASGKADETLDVPESHYVCQWWIQQFQGLTNNDTAEICLPFKKKHRDHIRSQGGPSPFRRSGLWMTIKVVSQTILTKSLKENATIVYKLFITHFLTKIVRRLNKIDHLLGPPTSEHINQWIENIRNDIQDKINRIFPKSDWQQAVRMNEIRNEDLSMENFHLNNTRICKHLCRDLKAYLDGSVVPEALETGLYTNGYYGDSSQNTKNVDYIPSLESLTNKCRYTMGVALTRLEIWVDTHLEQWINHGGLAGRKKNFQDLLVFFEEYQNAALTHYGSTDPVGYSRFILASLTIIRSMHRKLCEDDILKRLNSHSIQIPNLIELFEFLVLPNRDDMVRAERLYDFFKEFASKSYPDLLTDIKDVNAFGVYYAGQSLAMNNSIEQIRRQAEIDKQNKIQEVQQAKQRYKHLMDSIRGLPCSCYYDSKYNSHIECDVCSIRATADHMTVRIFENPMPVQRESALAVIFELQMPSEIRCYREVLWQFVNRSKRNRKNKMHEWLSVLPHETKLEPFYKGPDDCKVNLVSSTTSVTKNYSSHPPRVGSTAVEGFLFENSLEVRISPTQPIEFKEEHHMLTPQLNHSDYKRLQFAINSTGFIQNDVIAKLSNCSLEIQPKEFVEFGSFRSGHRLQWWN
;
A
#
# COMPACT_ATOMS: atom_id res chain seq x y z
N MET A 1 11.53 -24.65 -27.76
CA MET A 1 12.05 -24.06 -26.51
C MET A 1 11.05 -24.40 -25.43
N ASP A 2 11.50 -24.99 -24.32
CA ASP A 2 10.67 -25.48 -23.22
C ASP A 2 10.02 -24.29 -22.46
N GLU A 3 8.77 -24.46 -21.99
CA GLU A 3 8.04 -23.47 -21.18
C GLU A 3 8.84 -23.06 -19.94
N SER A 4 9.57 -24.02 -19.37
CA SER A 4 10.45 -23.79 -18.24
C SER A 4 11.56 -22.76 -18.53
N ILE A 5 12.19 -22.80 -19.72
CA ILE A 5 13.20 -21.81 -20.11
C ILE A 5 12.58 -20.40 -20.18
N LEU A 6 11.32 -20.29 -20.63
CA LEU A 6 10.61 -19.01 -20.72
C LEU A 6 10.29 -18.42 -19.34
N ASN A 7 9.89 -19.25 -18.38
CA ASN A 7 9.68 -18.83 -16.99
C ASN A 7 10.94 -18.21 -16.38
N HIS A 8 12.10 -18.78 -16.67
CA HIS A 8 13.38 -18.30 -16.16
C HIS A 8 13.90 -17.07 -16.93
N LEU A 9 13.64 -16.95 -18.23
CA LEU A 9 14.02 -15.80 -19.06
C LEU A 9 13.16 -14.55 -18.83
N PHE A 10 11.84 -14.71 -18.79
CA PHE A 10 10.89 -13.59 -18.74
C PHE A 10 10.36 -13.31 -17.34
N LEU A 11 10.33 -14.33 -16.47
CA LEU A 11 9.81 -14.24 -15.10
C LEU A 11 8.38 -13.69 -15.04
N PRO A 12 7.38 -14.43 -15.56
CA PRO A 12 5.99 -14.00 -15.61
C PRO A 12 5.39 -13.80 -14.22
N HIS A 13 4.32 -13.01 -14.14
CA HIS A 13 3.65 -12.67 -12.86
C HIS A 13 3.06 -13.90 -12.15
N TYR A 14 2.63 -14.90 -12.92
CA TYR A 14 2.19 -16.20 -12.43
C TYR A 14 3.23 -17.23 -12.84
N LEU A 15 3.98 -17.76 -11.88
CA LEU A 15 4.89 -18.89 -12.09
C LEU A 15 4.14 -20.21 -11.83
N PRO A 16 4.55 -21.34 -12.44
CA PRO A 16 3.93 -22.65 -12.22
C PRO A 16 3.84 -23.01 -10.73
N ASN A 17 2.87 -23.82 -10.30
CA ASN A 17 2.65 -24.12 -8.87
C ASN A 17 3.82 -24.89 -8.21
N SER A 18 4.57 -25.68 -8.99
CA SER A 18 5.86 -26.28 -8.60
C SER A 18 7.03 -25.49 -9.22
N ALA A 19 8.23 -25.59 -8.65
CA ALA A 19 9.43 -25.12 -9.34
C ALA A 19 9.79 -26.15 -10.42
N ASP A 20 10.30 -25.67 -11.56
CA ASP A 20 10.65 -26.57 -12.66
C ASP A 20 11.77 -27.50 -12.22
N GLU A 21 11.55 -28.82 -12.33
CA GLU A 21 12.43 -29.85 -11.74
C GLU A 21 13.88 -29.71 -12.21
N ASP A 22 14.07 -29.28 -13.44
CA ASP A 22 15.39 -29.14 -14.05
C ASP A 22 16.21 -27.95 -13.51
N PHE A 23 15.54 -26.97 -12.89
CA PHE A 23 16.16 -25.81 -12.24
C PHE A 23 16.19 -25.94 -10.70
N LEU A 24 15.78 -27.10 -10.17
CA LEU A 24 15.94 -27.45 -8.76
C LEU A 24 17.39 -27.85 -8.48
N ILE A 25 17.75 -27.77 -7.20
CA ILE A 25 19.08 -28.12 -6.66
C ILE A 25 19.51 -29.58 -6.98
N LYS A 26 18.55 -30.47 -7.26
CA LYS A 26 18.78 -31.88 -7.68
C LYS A 26 18.39 -32.17 -9.13
N GLY A 27 18.14 -31.12 -9.92
CA GLY A 27 17.78 -31.22 -11.32
C GLY A 27 18.95 -31.71 -12.18
N LYS A 28 18.67 -32.10 -13.42
CA LYS A 28 19.72 -32.46 -14.39
C LYS A 28 20.29 -31.22 -15.10
N HIS A 29 19.72 -30.04 -14.87
CA HIS A 29 20.11 -28.75 -15.45
C HIS A 29 20.16 -28.74 -17.00
N GLU A 30 19.47 -29.67 -17.67
CA GLU A 30 19.46 -29.81 -19.13
C GLU A 30 18.94 -28.56 -19.85
N ASN A 31 17.92 -27.91 -19.29
CA ASN A 31 17.32 -26.68 -19.77
C ASN A 31 18.18 -25.45 -19.48
N GLU A 32 19.04 -25.48 -18.46
CA GLU A 32 20.10 -24.47 -18.31
C GLU A 32 21.10 -24.60 -19.46
N TYR A 33 21.58 -25.80 -19.79
CA TYR A 33 22.50 -25.97 -20.94
C TYR A 33 21.85 -25.56 -22.27
N LYS A 34 20.60 -25.97 -22.52
CA LYS A 34 19.84 -25.54 -23.71
C LYS A 34 19.65 -24.02 -23.79
N LEU A 35 19.57 -23.32 -22.66
CA LEU A 35 19.49 -21.85 -22.65
C LEU A 35 20.77 -21.22 -23.23
N LEU A 36 21.93 -21.80 -22.94
CA LEU A 36 23.20 -21.33 -23.48
C LEU A 36 23.32 -21.61 -24.99
N ASP A 37 22.88 -22.78 -25.44
CA ASP A 37 22.77 -23.10 -26.88
C ASP A 37 21.83 -22.14 -27.61
N CYS A 38 20.70 -21.78 -26.99
CA CYS A 38 19.77 -20.78 -27.56
C CYS A 38 20.44 -19.40 -27.74
N LEU A 39 21.38 -19.05 -26.87
CA LEU A 39 22.14 -17.80 -26.97
C LEU A 39 23.17 -17.86 -28.09
N ASP A 40 23.89 -18.98 -28.25
CA ASP A 40 24.79 -19.19 -29.39
C ASP A 40 24.04 -19.13 -30.73
N GLU A 41 22.91 -19.84 -30.84
CA GLU A 41 22.03 -19.76 -32.02
C GLU A 41 21.56 -18.35 -32.32
N TYR A 42 21.28 -17.55 -31.28
CA TYR A 42 20.90 -16.17 -31.43
C TYR A 42 21.99 -15.36 -32.14
N PHE A 43 23.25 -15.53 -31.74
CA PHE A 43 24.41 -14.86 -32.33
C PHE A 43 24.67 -15.31 -33.77
N ASN A 44 24.60 -16.61 -34.05
CA ASN A 44 24.71 -17.14 -35.41
C ASN A 44 23.63 -16.56 -36.34
N SER A 45 22.45 -16.30 -35.79
CA SER A 45 21.29 -15.82 -36.53
C SER A 45 21.27 -14.29 -36.75
N ILE A 46 22.21 -13.51 -36.22
CA ILE A 46 22.33 -12.05 -36.45
C ILE A 46 23.53 -11.68 -37.34
N ALA A 47 24.35 -12.66 -37.74
CA ALA A 47 25.73 -12.43 -38.17
C ALA A 47 25.97 -11.71 -39.52
N PRO A 48 25.00 -11.50 -40.45
CA PRO A 48 25.27 -10.63 -41.61
C PRO A 48 24.40 -9.36 -41.77
N THR A 49 23.28 -9.20 -41.06
CA THR A 49 22.24 -8.22 -41.48
C THR A 49 22.03 -7.00 -40.58
N HIS A 50 22.69 -6.90 -39.41
CA HIS A 50 22.42 -5.83 -38.44
C HIS A 50 23.68 -5.02 -38.04
N LEU A 51 23.69 -3.74 -38.41
CA LEU A 51 24.78 -2.77 -38.21
C LEU A 51 25.36 -2.68 -36.77
N PRO A 52 24.60 -2.80 -35.66
CA PRO A 52 25.14 -2.69 -34.28
C PRO A 52 26.01 -3.88 -33.83
N PHE A 53 25.86 -5.06 -34.46
CA PHE A 53 26.59 -6.29 -34.10
C PHE A 53 27.89 -6.47 -34.91
N THR A 54 28.30 -5.43 -35.64
CA THR A 54 29.56 -5.39 -36.39
C THR A 54 30.75 -4.99 -35.52
N LEU A 55 30.52 -4.52 -34.29
CA LEU A 55 31.60 -4.17 -33.36
C LEU A 55 32.44 -5.40 -32.99
N PRO A 56 33.79 -5.28 -32.94
CA PRO A 56 34.68 -6.39 -32.60
C PRO A 56 34.32 -7.08 -31.28
N ILE A 57 33.81 -6.34 -30.30
CA ILE A 57 33.42 -6.89 -29.00
C ILE A 57 32.30 -7.94 -29.09
N PHE A 58 31.37 -7.82 -30.03
CA PHE A 58 30.33 -8.83 -30.21
C PHE A 58 30.84 -10.11 -30.83
N ARG A 59 31.95 -10.05 -31.60
CA ARG A 59 32.67 -11.25 -32.04
C ARG A 59 33.35 -11.94 -30.87
N ILE A 60 34.05 -11.18 -30.02
CA ILE A 60 34.68 -11.71 -28.80
C ILE A 60 33.62 -12.34 -27.88
N LEU A 61 32.48 -11.65 -27.67
CA LEU A 61 31.37 -12.13 -26.87
C LEU A 61 30.74 -13.40 -27.47
N HIS A 62 30.52 -13.43 -28.79
CA HIS A 62 30.01 -14.60 -29.49
C HIS A 62 30.97 -15.79 -29.40
N ASP A 63 32.27 -15.58 -29.68
CA ASP A 63 33.28 -16.64 -29.60
C ASP A 63 33.40 -17.20 -28.18
N GLY A 64 33.32 -16.35 -27.16
CA GLY A 64 33.29 -16.75 -25.76
C GLY A 64 32.05 -17.55 -25.40
N ILE A 65 30.85 -17.10 -25.83
CA ILE A 65 29.58 -17.80 -25.57
C ILE A 65 29.52 -19.13 -26.33
N LYS A 66 29.98 -19.17 -27.58
CA LYS A 66 30.05 -20.38 -28.39
C LYS A 66 30.96 -21.43 -27.76
N ARG A 67 32.13 -20.99 -27.29
CA ARG A 67 33.06 -21.85 -26.53
C ARG A 67 32.41 -22.35 -25.25
N TRP A 68 31.73 -21.46 -24.54
CA TRP A 68 31.03 -21.80 -23.29
C TRP A 68 29.90 -22.81 -23.53
N ALA A 69 29.05 -22.60 -24.53
CA ALA A 69 27.94 -23.50 -24.91
C ALA A 69 28.44 -24.91 -25.23
N ALA A 70 29.47 -25.01 -26.07
CA ALA A 70 30.07 -26.29 -26.44
C ALA A 70 30.65 -27.05 -25.24
N PHE A 71 31.15 -26.33 -24.24
CA PHE A 71 31.95 -26.87 -23.15
C PHE A 71 31.18 -27.13 -21.85
N GLN A 72 30.23 -26.27 -21.48
CA GLN A 72 29.50 -26.30 -20.20
C GLN A 72 28.59 -27.53 -20.05
N ASN A 73 28.27 -28.24 -21.14
CA ASN A 73 27.51 -29.48 -21.11
C ASN A 73 28.28 -30.58 -20.35
N PRO A 74 27.68 -31.26 -19.35
CA PRO A 74 28.35 -32.28 -18.55
C PRO A 74 28.99 -33.42 -19.36
N GLN A 75 28.41 -33.76 -20.52
CA GLN A 75 28.97 -34.80 -21.40
C GLN A 75 30.31 -34.39 -22.02
N ASN A 76 30.56 -33.09 -22.15
CA ASN A 76 31.75 -32.52 -22.75
C ASN A 76 32.75 -31.99 -21.70
N PHE A 77 32.35 -31.96 -20.42
CA PHE A 77 33.12 -31.39 -19.32
C PHE A 77 34.07 -32.43 -18.68
N SER A 78 35.13 -32.81 -19.40
CA SER A 78 36.18 -33.71 -18.90
C SER A 78 37.48 -32.97 -18.59
N ALA A 79 38.35 -33.52 -17.74
CA ALA A 79 39.59 -32.85 -17.33
C ALA A 79 40.50 -32.54 -18.53
N SER A 80 40.56 -33.42 -19.54
CA SER A 80 41.30 -33.20 -20.79
C SER A 80 40.70 -32.07 -21.63
N ASN A 81 39.36 -31.96 -21.65
CA ASN A 81 38.66 -30.91 -22.37
C ASN A 81 38.80 -29.56 -21.66
N VAL A 82 38.72 -29.54 -20.32
CA VAL A 82 39.00 -28.34 -19.49
C VAL A 82 40.40 -27.84 -19.76
N GLN A 83 41.40 -28.73 -19.64
CA GLN A 83 42.80 -28.41 -19.86
C GLN A 83 43.03 -27.84 -21.26
N SER A 84 42.60 -28.56 -22.29
CA SER A 84 42.82 -28.13 -23.68
C SER A 84 42.05 -26.85 -24.04
N THR A 85 40.88 -26.59 -23.42
CA THR A 85 40.11 -25.37 -23.64
C THR A 85 40.80 -24.16 -23.03
N ILE A 86 41.33 -24.30 -21.80
CA ILE A 86 42.09 -23.25 -21.11
C ILE A 86 43.39 -22.94 -21.85
N GLU A 87 44.15 -23.97 -22.28
CA GLU A 87 45.41 -23.79 -23.02
C GLU A 87 45.21 -23.07 -24.36
N LYS A 88 44.07 -23.29 -25.02
CA LYS A 88 43.67 -22.66 -26.29
C LYS A 88 43.04 -21.27 -26.10
N LEU A 89 42.95 -20.71 -24.89
CA LEU A 89 42.54 -19.33 -24.71
C LEU A 89 43.65 -18.40 -25.23
N SER A 90 43.30 -17.60 -26.23
CA SER A 90 44.16 -16.55 -26.77
C SER A 90 44.06 -15.29 -25.92
N SER A 91 45.03 -14.40 -26.06
CA SER A 91 44.94 -13.06 -25.47
C SER A 91 43.64 -12.34 -25.92
N GLY A 92 43.00 -11.64 -25.00
CA GLY A 92 41.70 -10.97 -25.19
C GLY A 92 40.49 -11.90 -25.16
N SER A 93 40.67 -13.21 -24.96
CA SER A 93 39.57 -14.17 -24.85
C SER A 93 39.18 -14.44 -23.40
N PHE A 94 37.98 -14.97 -23.20
CA PHE A 94 37.45 -15.31 -21.89
C PHE A 94 36.72 -16.66 -21.92
N LEU A 95 36.62 -17.28 -20.74
CA LEU A 95 35.91 -18.53 -20.50
C LEU A 95 35.10 -18.41 -19.21
N PRO A 96 33.77 -18.29 -19.30
CA PRO A 96 32.89 -18.43 -18.15
C PRO A 96 32.64 -19.89 -17.82
N LEU A 97 32.43 -20.20 -16.55
CA LEU A 97 32.00 -21.51 -16.07
C LEU A 97 31.00 -21.33 -14.93
N TYR A 98 29.89 -22.06 -14.98
CA TYR A 98 28.86 -22.05 -13.93
C TYR A 98 28.80 -23.43 -13.27
N PHE A 99 29.02 -23.48 -11.95
CA PHE A 99 28.98 -24.70 -11.15
C PHE A 99 27.64 -24.74 -10.39
N HIS A 100 26.65 -25.38 -10.99
CA HIS A 100 25.32 -25.52 -10.37
C HIS A 100 25.38 -26.29 -9.04
N THR A 101 26.25 -27.30 -8.95
CA THR A 101 26.56 -28.11 -7.75
C THR A 101 27.27 -27.34 -6.64
N GLN A 102 27.78 -26.14 -6.91
CA GLN A 102 28.54 -25.33 -5.95
C GLN A 102 28.02 -23.90 -5.87
N ASN A 103 26.83 -23.60 -6.44
CA ASN A 103 26.24 -22.26 -6.43
C ASN A 103 27.21 -21.12 -6.83
N ALA A 104 28.13 -21.41 -7.75
CA ALA A 104 29.25 -20.52 -8.03
C ALA A 104 29.46 -20.35 -9.53
N SER A 105 30.02 -19.22 -9.92
CA SER A 105 30.52 -18.99 -11.27
C SER A 105 31.92 -18.45 -11.24
N ILE A 106 32.71 -18.83 -12.24
CA ILE A 106 34.01 -18.24 -12.51
C ILE A 106 34.05 -17.64 -13.91
N LEU A 107 34.83 -16.58 -14.05
CA LEU A 107 35.18 -15.97 -15.32
C LEU A 107 36.70 -15.93 -15.41
N ILE A 108 37.25 -16.71 -16.34
CA ILE A 108 38.66 -16.71 -16.69
C ILE A 108 38.84 -15.78 -17.88
N GLU A 109 39.75 -14.82 -17.77
CA GLU A 109 40.08 -13.87 -18.83
C GLU A 109 41.58 -13.89 -19.08
N ILE A 110 41.99 -13.90 -20.34
CA ILE A 110 43.40 -13.80 -20.71
C ILE A 110 43.66 -12.37 -21.19
N ASP A 111 44.49 -11.64 -20.47
CA ASP A 111 44.80 -10.25 -20.80
C ASP A 111 45.77 -10.13 -22.00
N GLU A 112 46.06 -8.89 -22.40
CA GLU A 112 47.01 -8.55 -23.48
C GLU A 112 48.43 -9.06 -23.23
N LYS A 113 48.80 -9.23 -21.96
CA LYS A 113 50.12 -9.75 -21.53
C LYS A 113 50.13 -11.26 -21.39
N ASN A 114 49.06 -11.93 -21.82
CA ASN A 114 48.88 -13.37 -21.74
C ASN A 114 48.83 -13.91 -20.29
N GLN A 115 48.48 -13.06 -19.32
CA GLN A 115 48.24 -13.44 -17.94
C GLN A 115 46.77 -13.79 -17.75
N ALA A 116 46.50 -14.73 -16.85
CA ALA A 116 45.13 -15.13 -16.54
C ALA A 116 44.58 -14.33 -15.36
N ALA A 117 43.40 -13.75 -15.54
CA ALA A 117 42.61 -13.10 -14.52
C ALA A 117 41.38 -13.96 -14.22
N VAL A 118 41.13 -14.25 -12.94
CA VAL A 118 40.04 -15.12 -12.49
C VAL A 118 39.14 -14.34 -11.56
N SER A 119 37.87 -14.20 -11.94
CA SER A 119 36.81 -13.67 -11.07
C SER A 119 35.90 -14.81 -10.65
N ALA A 120 35.47 -14.85 -9.38
CA ALA A 120 34.51 -15.85 -8.91
C ALA A 120 33.44 -15.22 -8.01
N TRP A 121 32.20 -15.67 -8.17
CA TRP A 121 31.06 -15.15 -7.40
C TRP A 121 29.99 -16.19 -7.14
N GLU A 122 29.27 -15.97 -6.04
CA GLU A 122 28.05 -16.70 -5.70
C GLU A 122 26.88 -16.28 -6.59
N VAL A 123 26.08 -17.26 -7.02
CA VAL A 123 25.07 -17.06 -8.07
C VAL A 123 23.65 -16.92 -7.51
N LEU A 124 23.29 -17.78 -6.56
CA LEU A 124 21.99 -17.82 -5.87
C LEU A 124 22.19 -17.50 -4.40
N LEU A 125 21.18 -16.87 -3.78
CA LEU A 125 21.20 -16.56 -2.35
C LEU A 125 20.53 -17.66 -1.55
N SER A 126 20.94 -17.81 -0.29
CA SER A 126 20.28 -18.74 0.62
C SER A 126 18.81 -18.36 0.87
N THR A 127 17.97 -19.33 1.19
CA THR A 127 16.57 -19.11 1.55
C THR A 127 16.48 -18.19 2.77
N SER A 128 17.39 -18.31 3.73
CA SER A 128 17.47 -17.41 4.90
C SER A 128 17.74 -15.97 4.47
N GLU A 129 18.67 -15.71 3.55
CA GLU A 129 18.91 -14.36 3.03
C GLU A 129 17.70 -13.81 2.26
N ILE A 130 17.11 -14.62 1.39
CA ILE A 130 15.94 -14.22 0.60
C ILE A 130 14.72 -13.91 1.49
N THR A 131 14.55 -14.66 2.59
CA THR A 131 13.39 -14.53 3.50
C THR A 131 13.60 -13.56 4.67
N SER A 132 14.84 -13.27 5.06
CA SER A 132 15.17 -12.41 6.22
C SER A 132 15.09 -10.91 5.95
N SER A 133 15.00 -10.50 4.69
CA SER A 133 15.09 -9.09 4.29
C SER A 133 13.84 -8.63 3.54
N PHE A 134 13.27 -7.50 3.98
CA PHE A 134 12.21 -6.77 3.27
C PHE A 134 12.72 -6.01 2.04
N THR A 135 14.01 -6.11 1.70
CA THR A 135 14.66 -5.34 0.64
C THR A 135 14.98 -6.21 -0.58
N ARG A 136 15.19 -5.56 -1.73
CA ARG A 136 15.60 -6.26 -2.96
C ARG A 136 17.07 -6.64 -2.86
N HIS A 137 17.38 -7.93 -3.01
CA HIS A 137 18.77 -8.39 -3.02
C HIS A 137 19.46 -8.10 -4.35
N TYR A 138 20.67 -7.54 -4.27
CA TYR A 138 21.53 -7.25 -5.42
C TYR A 138 22.95 -7.77 -5.17
N SER A 139 23.55 -8.37 -6.20
CA SER A 139 25.00 -8.58 -6.24
C SER A 139 25.67 -7.46 -7.04
N CYS A 140 26.80 -6.96 -6.53
CA CYS A 140 27.62 -5.94 -7.19
C CYS A 140 28.77 -6.59 -7.95
N PHE A 141 29.10 -6.00 -9.11
CA PHE A 141 30.15 -6.46 -10.01
C PHE A 141 30.97 -5.25 -10.50
N PRO A 142 32.24 -5.42 -10.88
CA PRO A 142 33.00 -6.67 -10.82
C PRO A 142 33.25 -7.12 -9.38
N VAL A 143 33.37 -8.44 -9.19
CA VAL A 143 33.85 -9.04 -7.94
C VAL A 143 35.38 -9.03 -7.93
N ALA A 144 35.99 -9.39 -6.80
CA ALA A 144 37.44 -9.53 -6.69
C ALA A 144 38.00 -10.40 -7.84
N THR A 145 39.01 -9.85 -8.52
CA THR A 145 39.65 -10.49 -9.68
C THR A 145 41.10 -10.79 -9.34
N TYR A 146 41.47 -12.05 -9.43
CA TYR A 146 42.79 -12.54 -9.08
C TYR A 146 43.64 -12.77 -10.33
N ARG A 147 44.81 -12.12 -10.41
CA ARG A 147 45.75 -12.34 -11.53
C ARG A 147 46.79 -13.37 -11.15
N LEU A 148 46.96 -14.37 -12.02
CA LEU A 148 47.99 -15.41 -11.89
C LEU A 148 49.25 -14.98 -12.63
N CYS A 149 50.40 -15.10 -11.96
CA CYS A 149 51.71 -14.84 -12.58
C CYS A 149 52.06 -15.87 -13.66
N ASP A 150 51.58 -17.11 -13.51
CA ASP A 150 51.72 -18.18 -14.50
C ASP A 150 50.35 -18.77 -14.86
N ARG A 151 49.93 -18.54 -16.11
CA ARG A 151 48.64 -19.03 -16.64
C ARG A 151 48.57 -20.56 -16.71
N ASN A 152 49.71 -21.25 -16.79
CA ASN A 152 49.75 -22.71 -16.92
C ASN A 152 49.27 -23.43 -15.64
N GLN A 153 49.21 -22.72 -14.51
CA GLN A 153 48.61 -23.25 -13.29
C GLN A 153 47.12 -23.59 -13.48
N LEU A 154 46.38 -22.86 -14.33
CA LEU A 154 44.97 -23.13 -14.62
C LEU A 154 44.76 -24.42 -15.42
N SER A 155 45.70 -24.75 -16.30
CA SER A 155 45.64 -25.96 -17.15
C SER A 155 46.33 -27.17 -16.51
N ALA A 156 46.87 -27.03 -15.29
CA ALA A 156 47.44 -28.16 -14.57
C ALA A 156 46.37 -29.23 -14.33
N LYS A 157 46.75 -30.50 -14.59
CA LYS A 157 45.84 -31.66 -14.54
C LYS A 157 45.03 -31.73 -13.25
N THR A 158 45.65 -31.46 -12.10
CA THR A 158 44.99 -31.48 -10.79
C THR A 158 43.87 -30.44 -10.66
N HIS A 159 44.08 -29.22 -11.17
CA HIS A 159 43.04 -28.18 -11.16
C HIS A 159 41.91 -28.52 -12.13
N CYS A 160 42.24 -29.06 -13.30
CA CYS A 160 41.23 -29.49 -14.28
C CYS A 160 40.37 -30.64 -13.75
N GLU A 161 40.95 -31.62 -13.05
CA GLU A 161 40.21 -32.68 -12.37
C GLU A 161 39.29 -32.12 -11.26
N VAL A 162 39.81 -31.22 -10.43
CA VAL A 162 39.03 -30.57 -9.37
C VAL A 162 37.85 -29.78 -9.93
N LEU A 163 38.02 -29.06 -11.05
CA LEU A 163 36.91 -28.35 -11.70
C LEU A 163 35.81 -29.31 -12.18
N VAL A 164 36.17 -30.50 -12.69
CA VAL A 164 35.21 -31.54 -13.10
C VAL A 164 34.46 -32.09 -11.89
N ASP A 165 35.16 -32.35 -10.79
CA ASP A 165 34.51 -32.79 -9.57
C ASP A 165 33.57 -31.72 -9.01
N LEU A 166 34.01 -30.45 -8.97
CA LEU A 166 33.20 -29.33 -8.52
C LEU A 166 31.97 -29.11 -9.41
N MET A 167 32.00 -29.51 -10.68
CA MET A 167 30.86 -29.44 -11.60
C MET A 167 29.86 -30.59 -11.42
N SER A 168 30.31 -31.75 -10.89
CA SER A 168 29.52 -32.99 -10.87
C SER A 168 29.07 -33.41 -9.47
N LYS A 169 29.76 -32.95 -8.42
CA LYS A 169 29.52 -33.32 -7.03
C LYS A 169 29.24 -32.06 -6.22
N THR A 170 28.17 -32.07 -5.43
CA THR A 170 27.95 -31.06 -4.39
C THR A 170 28.74 -31.45 -3.14
N ILE A 171 29.51 -30.51 -2.59
CA ILE A 171 30.34 -30.75 -1.39
C ILE A 171 29.50 -30.55 -0.13
N GLU A 172 28.84 -29.39 -0.03
CA GLU A 172 28.10 -28.98 1.14
C GLU A 172 26.89 -28.13 0.73
N TYR A 173 25.80 -28.23 1.49
CA TYR A 173 24.62 -27.40 1.35
C TYR A 173 24.48 -26.47 2.55
N SER A 174 24.01 -25.25 2.30
CA SER A 174 23.57 -24.36 3.36
C SER A 174 22.40 -25.00 4.12
N LYS A 175 22.38 -24.85 5.45
CA LYS A 175 21.30 -25.35 6.31
C LYS A 175 20.20 -24.31 6.45
N SER A 176 18.96 -24.62 6.08
CA SER A 176 17.79 -23.76 6.33
C SER A 176 16.90 -24.28 7.46
N GLN A 177 16.35 -23.37 8.28
CA GLN A 177 15.34 -23.69 9.30
C GLN A 177 13.93 -23.49 8.75
N ASN A 178 13.06 -24.47 8.94
CA ASN A 178 11.64 -24.36 8.57
C ASN A 178 10.89 -23.49 9.60
N ALA A 179 9.79 -22.84 9.17
CA ALA A 179 8.98 -21.93 9.99
C ALA A 179 8.34 -22.54 11.27
N SER A 180 8.48 -23.86 11.48
CA SER A 180 8.00 -24.60 12.65
C SER A 180 9.08 -24.86 13.71
N GLY A 181 10.32 -24.39 13.52
CA GLY A 181 11.42 -24.57 14.49
C GLY A 181 11.90 -26.02 14.67
N LYS A 182 11.32 -26.99 13.95
CA LYS A 182 11.87 -28.35 13.84
C LYS A 182 12.91 -28.38 12.73
N ALA A 183 14.11 -28.83 13.06
CA ALA A 183 15.15 -29.19 12.10
C ALA A 183 14.73 -30.46 11.36
N ASP A 184 13.96 -30.33 10.29
CA ASP A 184 14.07 -31.24 9.16
C ASP A 184 15.02 -30.56 8.17
N GLU A 185 16.19 -31.16 7.98
CA GLU A 185 17.26 -30.71 7.09
C GLU A 185 16.77 -30.67 5.63
N THR A 186 16.06 -29.60 5.28
CA THR A 186 15.86 -29.26 3.87
C THR A 186 17.18 -28.68 3.36
N LEU A 187 17.81 -29.40 2.43
CA LEU A 187 19.01 -28.94 1.73
C LEU A 187 18.65 -27.67 0.95
N ASP A 188 19.32 -26.56 1.27
CA ASP A 188 19.15 -25.28 0.57
C ASP A 188 20.14 -25.18 -0.61
N VAL A 189 20.61 -23.98 -0.98
CA VAL A 189 21.64 -23.83 -2.03
C VAL A 189 22.98 -24.43 -1.59
N PRO A 190 23.79 -24.96 -2.53
CA PRO A 190 25.16 -25.35 -2.23
C PRO A 190 26.02 -24.18 -1.73
N GLU A 191 27.02 -24.50 -0.92
CA GLU A 191 27.99 -23.53 -0.41
C GLU A 191 28.99 -23.09 -1.50
N SER A 192 29.05 -21.79 -1.78
CA SER A 192 29.86 -21.25 -2.89
C SER A 192 31.36 -21.12 -2.61
N HIS A 193 31.76 -21.21 -1.33
CA HIS A 193 33.12 -20.90 -0.90
C HIS A 193 34.18 -21.89 -1.43
N TYR A 194 33.81 -23.12 -1.80
CA TYR A 194 34.75 -24.09 -2.38
C TYR A 194 35.29 -23.62 -3.74
N VAL A 195 34.46 -22.97 -4.56
CA VAL A 195 34.85 -22.39 -5.84
C VAL A 195 35.34 -20.95 -5.65
N CYS A 196 34.56 -20.12 -4.95
CA CYS A 196 34.79 -18.68 -4.84
C CYS A 196 35.97 -18.30 -3.94
N GLN A 197 36.43 -19.20 -3.07
CA GLN A 197 37.53 -18.94 -2.13
C GLN A 197 38.58 -20.04 -2.18
N TRP A 198 38.21 -21.27 -1.83
CA TRP A 198 39.17 -22.35 -1.63
C TRP A 198 39.96 -22.68 -2.91
N TRP A 199 39.28 -22.89 -4.04
CA TRP A 199 39.93 -23.23 -5.31
C TRP A 199 40.87 -22.13 -5.79
N ILE A 200 40.46 -20.85 -5.66
CA ILE A 200 41.29 -19.71 -6.01
C ILE A 200 42.57 -19.69 -5.17
N GLN A 201 42.47 -19.90 -3.85
CA GLN A 201 43.62 -19.86 -2.94
C GLN A 201 44.67 -20.97 -3.19
N GLN A 202 44.38 -21.96 -4.06
CA GLN A 202 45.33 -23.01 -4.41
C GLN A 202 46.42 -22.53 -5.40
N PHE A 203 46.22 -21.39 -6.06
CA PHE A 203 47.19 -20.85 -7.00
C PHE A 203 48.33 -20.11 -6.31
N GLN A 204 49.56 -20.29 -6.82
CA GLN A 204 50.75 -19.62 -6.30
C GLN A 204 50.95 -18.27 -6.99
N GLY A 205 51.40 -17.27 -6.22
CA GLY A 205 51.73 -15.95 -6.77
C GLY A 205 50.49 -15.16 -7.23
N LEU A 206 49.37 -15.33 -6.54
CA LEU A 206 48.17 -14.52 -6.78
C LEU A 206 48.44 -13.07 -6.43
N THR A 207 48.16 -12.18 -7.37
CA THR A 207 48.11 -10.74 -7.09
C THR A 207 46.66 -10.31 -7.06
N ASN A 208 46.24 -9.75 -5.92
CA ASN A 208 44.98 -9.03 -5.86
C ASN A 208 45.21 -7.64 -6.46
N ASN A 209 44.49 -7.31 -7.51
CA ASN A 209 44.46 -5.93 -7.99
C ASN A 209 43.19 -5.29 -7.47
N ASP A 210 43.23 -4.74 -6.25
CA ASP A 210 42.20 -3.78 -5.81
C ASP A 210 42.25 -2.49 -6.64
N THR A 211 43.29 -2.31 -7.48
CA THR A 211 43.45 -1.13 -8.33
C THR A 211 44.25 -1.46 -9.60
N ALA A 212 43.60 -1.79 -10.73
CA ALA A 212 44.15 -1.60 -12.10
C ALA A 212 43.19 -2.09 -13.21
N GLU A 213 42.04 -1.45 -13.30
CA GLU A 213 41.40 -0.90 -14.51
C GLU A 213 40.01 -0.42 -14.10
N ILE A 214 39.68 0.83 -14.39
CA ILE A 214 38.40 1.47 -14.06
C ILE A 214 37.29 0.72 -14.82
N CYS A 215 36.79 -0.37 -14.25
CA CYS A 215 35.62 -1.09 -14.74
C CYS A 215 34.42 -0.54 -13.98
N LEU A 216 33.50 0.11 -14.70
CA LEU A 216 32.35 0.75 -14.08
C LEU A 216 31.51 -0.27 -13.32
N PRO A 217 31.24 -0.05 -12.01
CA PRO A 217 30.49 -1.02 -11.23
C PRO A 217 29.06 -1.13 -11.74
N PHE A 218 28.52 -2.34 -11.70
CA PHE A 218 27.12 -2.60 -12.03
C PHE A 218 26.49 -3.60 -11.05
N LYS A 219 25.16 -3.57 -10.97
CA LYS A 219 24.39 -4.42 -10.05
C LYS A 219 23.49 -5.38 -10.80
N LYS A 220 23.34 -6.60 -10.28
CA LYS A 220 22.32 -7.56 -10.73
C LYS A 220 21.36 -7.88 -9.61
N LYS A 221 20.07 -7.74 -9.89
CA LYS A 221 18.99 -8.06 -8.97
C LYS A 221 18.72 -9.57 -8.96
N HIS A 222 18.71 -10.16 -7.77
CA HIS A 222 18.15 -11.50 -7.53
C HIS A 222 16.63 -11.44 -7.61
N ARG A 223 16.02 -12.33 -8.37
CA ARG A 223 14.56 -12.33 -8.61
C ARG A 223 13.96 -13.68 -8.23
N ASP A 224 14.20 -14.08 -6.99
CA ASP A 224 13.60 -15.25 -6.39
C ASP A 224 12.23 -14.87 -5.80
N HIS A 225 11.26 -15.78 -5.89
CA HIS A 225 9.90 -15.55 -5.44
C HIS A 225 9.53 -16.55 -4.35
N ILE A 226 9.31 -16.05 -3.13
CA ILE A 226 8.78 -16.84 -2.01
C ILE A 226 7.29 -17.06 -2.25
N ARG A 227 6.84 -18.32 -2.31
CA ARG A 227 5.45 -18.68 -2.56
C ARG A 227 4.70 -18.83 -1.22
N SER A 228 3.56 -18.15 -1.08
CA SER A 228 2.75 -18.15 0.15
C SER A 228 1.80 -19.36 0.30
N GLN A 229 1.74 -20.26 -0.69
CA GLN A 229 0.87 -21.45 -0.64
C GLN A 229 1.69 -22.73 -0.84
N GLY A 230 2.06 -23.38 0.27
CA GLY A 230 2.27 -24.84 0.37
C GLY A 230 3.55 -25.49 -0.17
N GLY A 231 4.44 -24.78 -0.88
CA GLY A 231 5.72 -25.35 -1.34
C GLY A 231 6.87 -25.13 -0.34
N PRO A 232 7.75 -26.12 -0.08
CA PRO A 232 8.82 -25.99 0.93
C PRO A 232 9.99 -25.08 0.53
N SER A 233 10.08 -24.61 -0.71
CA SER A 233 11.23 -23.81 -1.20
C SER A 233 10.77 -22.65 -2.11
N PRO A 234 11.46 -21.50 -2.09
CA PRO A 234 11.17 -20.38 -2.99
C PRO A 234 11.40 -20.78 -4.45
N PHE A 235 10.67 -20.16 -5.38
CA PHE A 235 11.01 -20.28 -6.80
C PHE A 235 12.32 -19.52 -7.04
N ARG A 236 13.34 -20.24 -7.47
CA ARG A 236 14.68 -19.71 -7.74
C ARG A 236 14.83 -19.48 -9.23
N ARG A 237 15.28 -18.29 -9.61
CA ARG A 237 15.57 -18.01 -11.02
C ARG A 237 16.85 -18.73 -11.43
N SER A 238 16.96 -19.10 -12.71
CA SER A 238 18.12 -19.83 -13.25
C SER A 238 19.43 -19.14 -12.88
N GLY A 239 20.33 -19.90 -12.25
CA GLY A 239 21.65 -19.43 -11.90
C GLY A 239 22.49 -19.19 -13.14
N LEU A 240 22.42 -20.09 -14.14
CA LEU A 240 23.12 -19.90 -15.40
C LEU A 240 22.65 -18.63 -16.13
N TRP A 241 21.36 -18.30 -16.08
CA TRP A 241 20.86 -17.04 -16.63
C TRP A 241 21.42 -15.82 -15.89
N MET A 242 21.61 -15.90 -14.57
CA MET A 242 22.33 -14.87 -13.82
C MET A 242 23.77 -14.74 -14.33
N THR A 243 24.48 -15.85 -14.48
CA THR A 243 25.86 -15.88 -14.98
C THR A 243 25.98 -15.29 -16.38
N ILE A 244 25.10 -15.67 -17.32
CA ILE A 244 25.05 -15.10 -18.68
C ILE A 244 24.94 -13.57 -18.63
N LYS A 245 24.04 -13.05 -17.79
CA LYS A 245 23.82 -11.60 -17.64
C LYS A 245 25.02 -10.89 -17.04
N VAL A 246 25.71 -11.52 -16.08
CA VAL A 246 26.91 -10.97 -15.44
C VAL A 246 28.05 -10.94 -16.45
N VAL A 247 28.41 -12.09 -17.02
CA VAL A 247 29.49 -12.24 -18.01
C VAL A 247 29.30 -11.27 -19.17
N SER A 248 28.12 -11.25 -19.78
CA SER A 248 27.85 -10.37 -20.92
C SER A 248 28.03 -8.89 -20.56
N GLN A 249 27.57 -8.47 -19.37
CA GLN A 249 27.75 -7.09 -18.94
C GLN A 249 29.22 -6.81 -18.58
N THR A 250 29.93 -7.73 -17.91
CA THR A 250 31.36 -7.57 -17.57
C THR A 250 32.21 -7.36 -18.83
N ILE A 251 32.06 -8.22 -19.84
CA ILE A 251 32.83 -8.15 -21.08
C ILE A 251 32.51 -6.87 -21.86
N LEU A 252 31.22 -6.49 -21.94
CA LEU A 252 30.81 -5.24 -22.56
C LEU A 252 31.34 -4.02 -21.79
N THR A 253 31.32 -4.03 -20.45
CA THR A 253 31.82 -2.92 -19.61
C THR A 253 33.32 -2.71 -19.78
N LYS A 254 34.11 -3.79 -19.84
CA LYS A 254 35.55 -3.69 -20.09
C LYS A 254 35.88 -3.06 -21.44
N SER A 255 35.13 -3.41 -22.48
CA SER A 255 35.39 -2.92 -23.84
C SER A 255 34.75 -1.57 -24.16
N LEU A 256 33.53 -1.33 -23.68
CA LEU A 256 32.69 -0.17 -24.08
C LEU A 256 32.53 0.87 -22.98
N LYS A 257 33.03 0.60 -21.77
CA LYS A 257 32.98 1.50 -20.61
C LYS A 257 31.56 2.03 -20.37
N GLU A 258 31.36 3.34 -20.42
CA GLU A 258 30.08 4.02 -20.13
C GLU A 258 28.95 3.55 -21.04
N ASN A 259 29.26 3.20 -22.30
CA ASN A 259 28.26 2.74 -23.28
C ASN A 259 27.80 1.30 -23.05
N ALA A 260 28.49 0.54 -22.19
CA ALA A 260 28.24 -0.87 -22.00
C ALA A 260 26.86 -1.18 -21.44
N THR A 261 26.33 -0.36 -20.53
CA THR A 261 25.01 -0.57 -19.93
C THR A 261 23.91 -0.50 -20.97
N ILE A 262 23.97 0.47 -21.88
CA ILE A 262 23.00 0.64 -22.97
C ILE A 262 23.12 -0.54 -23.94
N VAL A 263 24.34 -0.87 -24.38
CA VAL A 263 24.59 -1.97 -25.32
C VAL A 263 24.18 -3.32 -24.73
N TYR A 264 24.45 -3.56 -23.45
CA TYR A 264 24.00 -4.74 -22.72
C TYR A 264 22.48 -4.85 -22.68
N LYS A 265 21.77 -3.75 -22.35
CA LYS A 265 20.30 -3.73 -22.34
C LYS A 265 19.74 -4.02 -23.73
N LEU A 266 20.29 -3.39 -24.78
CA LEU A 266 19.89 -3.63 -26.17
C LEU A 266 20.14 -5.09 -26.59
N PHE A 267 21.29 -5.66 -26.22
CA PHE A 267 21.61 -7.06 -26.47
C PHE A 267 20.60 -8.01 -25.83
N ILE A 268 20.34 -7.85 -24.52
CA ILE A 268 19.37 -8.70 -23.80
C ILE A 268 17.96 -8.51 -24.36
N THR A 269 17.53 -7.28 -24.64
CA THR A 269 16.22 -7.01 -25.23
C THR A 269 16.09 -7.62 -26.62
N HIS A 270 17.12 -7.54 -27.47
CA HIS A 270 17.10 -8.14 -28.80
C HIS A 270 17.04 -9.67 -28.72
N PHE A 271 17.83 -10.27 -27.82
CA PHE A 271 17.79 -11.70 -27.54
C PHE A 271 16.40 -12.16 -27.13
N LEU A 272 15.81 -11.53 -26.12
CA LEU A 272 14.45 -11.85 -25.65
C LEU A 272 13.40 -11.63 -26.75
N THR A 273 13.51 -10.55 -27.52
CA THR A 273 12.60 -10.26 -28.65
C THR A 273 12.70 -11.33 -29.74
N LYS A 274 13.90 -11.84 -30.01
CA LYS A 274 14.12 -12.90 -31.00
C LYS A 274 13.52 -14.22 -30.55
N ILE A 275 13.61 -14.54 -29.27
CA ILE A 275 12.93 -15.68 -28.68
C ILE A 275 11.42 -15.56 -28.86
N VAL A 276 10.82 -14.42 -28.50
CA VAL A 276 9.38 -14.17 -28.70
C VAL A 276 8.98 -14.28 -30.17
N ARG A 277 9.77 -13.72 -31.10
CA ARG A 277 9.50 -13.84 -32.55
C ARG A 277 9.59 -15.27 -33.07
N ARG A 278 10.52 -16.07 -32.54
CA ARG A 278 10.63 -17.49 -32.89
C ARG A 278 9.41 -18.27 -32.38
N LEU A 279 8.94 -17.99 -31.15
CA LEU A 279 7.72 -18.58 -30.61
C LEU A 279 6.50 -18.23 -31.47
N ASN A 280 6.31 -16.94 -31.80
CA ASN A 280 5.19 -16.49 -32.64
C ASN A 280 5.23 -17.08 -34.06
N LYS A 281 6.43 -17.32 -34.62
CA LYS A 281 6.58 -17.97 -35.94
C LYS A 281 6.25 -19.46 -35.91
N ILE A 282 6.56 -20.14 -34.80
CA ILE A 282 6.21 -21.56 -34.60
C ILE A 282 4.69 -21.71 -34.49
N ASP A 283 4.01 -20.80 -33.78
CA ASP A 283 2.53 -20.72 -33.72
C ASP A 283 1.87 -20.51 -35.09
N HIS A 284 2.52 -19.77 -36.00
CA HIS A 284 2.00 -19.55 -37.36
C HIS A 284 2.29 -20.70 -38.35
N LEU A 285 3.30 -21.53 -38.08
CA LEU A 285 3.67 -22.68 -38.93
C LEU A 285 2.90 -23.96 -38.57
N LEU A 286 2.35 -24.03 -37.35
CA LEU A 286 1.48 -25.11 -36.89
C LEU A 286 0.01 -24.83 -37.28
N GLY A 287 -0.28 -24.86 -38.59
CA GLY A 287 -1.67 -25.02 -39.11
C GLY A 287 -2.22 -26.43 -38.78
N PRO A 288 -3.55 -26.62 -38.75
CA PRO A 288 -4.20 -27.60 -37.88
C PRO A 288 -3.94 -29.05 -38.31
N PRO A 289 -3.87 -30.01 -37.35
CA PRO A 289 -5.05 -30.86 -37.18
C PRO A 289 -5.35 -31.35 -35.74
N THR A 290 -6.65 -31.65 -35.54
CA THR A 290 -7.25 -32.58 -34.56
C THR A 290 -7.14 -32.29 -33.07
N SER A 291 -8.01 -31.43 -32.56
CA SER A 291 -8.80 -31.66 -31.32
C SER A 291 -9.48 -30.34 -30.93
N GLU A 292 -10.80 -30.39 -30.75
CA GLU A 292 -11.63 -29.26 -30.30
C GLU A 292 -11.11 -28.68 -28.96
N HIS A 293 -10.45 -29.50 -28.14
CA HIS A 293 -9.78 -29.09 -26.90
C HIS A 293 -8.53 -28.22 -27.11
N ILE A 294 -7.77 -28.43 -28.19
CA ILE A 294 -6.54 -27.66 -28.47
C ILE A 294 -6.90 -26.29 -29.06
N ASN A 295 -7.96 -26.21 -29.89
CA ASN A 295 -8.47 -24.92 -30.36
C ASN A 295 -9.08 -24.08 -29.23
N GLN A 296 -9.77 -24.71 -28.28
CA GLN A 296 -10.24 -24.02 -27.07
C GLN A 296 -9.07 -23.54 -26.18
N TRP A 297 -8.00 -24.33 -26.08
CA TRP A 297 -6.80 -23.99 -25.32
C TRP A 297 -5.99 -22.85 -25.97
N ILE A 298 -5.86 -22.87 -27.31
CA ILE A 298 -5.20 -21.80 -28.08
C ILE A 298 -6.02 -20.52 -28.06
N GLU A 299 -7.36 -20.57 -28.19
CA GLU A 299 -8.20 -19.38 -28.03
C GLU A 299 -8.17 -18.85 -26.60
N ASN A 300 -8.17 -19.72 -25.59
CA ASN A 300 -8.04 -19.30 -24.20
C ASN A 300 -6.68 -18.66 -23.94
N ILE A 301 -5.58 -19.24 -24.42
CA ILE A 301 -4.24 -18.66 -24.28
C ILE A 301 -4.07 -17.39 -25.11
N ARG A 302 -4.64 -17.31 -26.32
CA ARG A 302 -4.65 -16.10 -27.14
C ARG A 302 -5.40 -14.97 -26.45
N ASN A 303 -6.57 -15.25 -25.88
CA ASN A 303 -7.32 -14.26 -25.12
C ASN A 303 -6.60 -13.90 -23.82
N ASP A 304 -5.97 -14.86 -23.14
CA ASP A 304 -5.23 -14.64 -21.89
C ASP A 304 -3.89 -13.90 -22.12
N ILE A 305 -3.24 -14.09 -23.28
CA ILE A 305 -2.07 -13.35 -23.74
C ILE A 305 -2.46 -11.96 -24.26
N GLN A 306 -3.59 -11.82 -24.97
CA GLN A 306 -4.06 -10.52 -25.46
C GLN A 306 -4.57 -9.64 -24.31
N ASP A 307 -5.24 -10.22 -23.31
CA ASP A 307 -5.58 -9.54 -22.05
C ASP A 307 -4.33 -9.23 -21.25
N LYS A 308 -3.34 -10.13 -21.19
CA LYS A 308 -2.04 -9.82 -20.58
C LYS A 308 -1.30 -8.73 -21.34
N ILE A 309 -1.28 -8.68 -22.67
CA ILE A 309 -0.61 -7.64 -23.45
C ILE A 309 -1.30 -6.28 -23.26
N ASN A 310 -2.63 -6.25 -23.24
CA ASN A 310 -3.41 -5.04 -22.98
C ASN A 310 -3.30 -4.57 -21.50
N ARG A 311 -3.04 -5.50 -20.57
CA ARG A 311 -2.71 -5.21 -19.16
C ARG A 311 -1.24 -4.88 -18.92
N ILE A 312 -0.31 -5.37 -19.76
CA ILE A 312 1.13 -5.09 -19.69
C ILE A 312 1.42 -3.69 -20.24
N PHE A 313 0.67 -3.20 -21.26
CA PHE A 313 0.89 -1.87 -21.84
C PHE A 313 -0.42 -1.15 -22.26
N PRO A 314 -1.11 -0.44 -21.35
CA PRO A 314 -1.96 0.68 -21.77
C PRO A 314 -1.04 1.75 -22.39
N LYS A 315 -1.34 2.17 -23.62
CA LYS A 315 -0.47 2.99 -24.48
C LYS A 315 0.17 4.21 -23.76
N SER A 316 1.47 4.44 -24.00
CA SER A 316 2.37 5.54 -23.54
C SER A 316 2.81 5.46 -22.06
N ASP A 317 4.08 5.41 -21.60
CA ASP A 317 5.34 6.05 -22.01
C ASP A 317 6.59 5.28 -21.45
N TRP A 318 6.87 4.06 -21.95
CA TRP A 318 8.02 3.27 -21.47
C TRP A 318 9.40 3.89 -21.79
N GLN A 319 9.44 4.90 -22.67
CA GLN A 319 10.67 5.50 -23.17
C GLN A 319 11.28 6.58 -22.24
N GLN A 320 10.52 7.13 -21.27
CA GLN A 320 11.04 8.09 -20.30
C GLN A 320 11.60 7.45 -19.02
N ALA A 321 11.06 6.30 -18.59
CA ALA A 321 11.57 5.53 -17.45
C ALA A 321 12.99 4.98 -17.66
N VAL A 322 13.43 4.90 -18.92
CA VAL A 322 14.80 4.52 -19.31
C VAL A 322 15.79 5.70 -19.16
N ARG A 323 15.34 6.95 -19.32
CA ARG A 323 16.25 8.13 -19.25
C ARG A 323 16.54 8.62 -17.82
N MET A 324 15.65 8.42 -16.86
CA MET A 324 15.86 8.93 -15.48
C MET A 324 16.68 7.99 -14.58
N ASN A 325 16.88 6.73 -14.99
CA ASN A 325 17.76 5.78 -14.29
C ASN A 325 19.25 6.02 -14.57
N GLU A 326 19.60 6.95 -15.48
CA GLU A 326 20.98 7.21 -15.88
C GLU A 326 21.68 8.31 -15.05
N ILE A 327 20.96 9.03 -14.16
CA ILE A 327 21.53 10.19 -13.43
C ILE A 327 21.73 9.94 -11.92
N ARG A 328 21.24 8.82 -11.35
CA ARG A 328 21.30 8.54 -9.89
C ARG A 328 22.41 7.56 -9.46
N ASN A 329 23.47 7.42 -10.25
CA ASN A 329 24.69 6.74 -9.80
C ASN A 329 25.68 7.79 -9.29
N GLU A 330 25.52 8.23 -8.05
CA GLU A 330 26.64 8.71 -7.24
C GLU A 330 26.29 8.49 -5.77
N ASP A 331 27.28 7.93 -5.05
CA ASP A 331 27.35 7.62 -3.62
C ASP A 331 26.49 6.47 -3.06
N LEU A 332 26.97 5.25 -3.30
CA LEU A 332 26.86 4.16 -2.32
C LEU A 332 28.29 3.77 -1.91
N SER A 333 28.67 4.13 -0.69
CA SER A 333 29.97 3.85 -0.09
C SER A 333 30.24 2.34 -0.02
N MET A 334 31.40 1.93 -0.55
CA MET A 334 31.89 0.55 -0.59
C MET A 334 32.63 0.13 0.70
N GLU A 335 31.98 0.23 1.86
CA GLU A 335 32.57 -0.31 3.09
C GLU A 335 31.54 -1.14 3.83
N ASN A 336 31.56 -2.46 3.55
CA ASN A 336 31.42 -3.58 4.51
C ASN A 336 30.98 -4.86 3.80
N PHE A 337 31.94 -5.58 3.22
CA PHE A 337 31.87 -7.04 3.05
C PHE A 337 33.27 -7.60 3.36
N HIS A 338 33.59 -7.71 4.64
CA HIS A 338 34.76 -8.47 5.07
C HIS A 338 34.42 -9.97 5.08
N LEU A 339 34.81 -10.68 4.03
CA LEU A 339 34.87 -12.13 3.97
C LEU A 339 36.07 -12.63 4.78
N ASN A 340 35.99 -12.53 6.11
CA ASN A 340 36.94 -13.16 7.02
C ASN A 340 36.22 -14.25 7.82
N ASN A 341 35.87 -15.35 7.15
CA ASN A 341 35.64 -16.61 7.84
C ASN A 341 36.90 -17.48 7.72
N THR A 342 37.88 -17.22 8.58
CA THR A 342 39.21 -17.83 8.60
C THR A 342 39.23 -19.30 9.05
N ARG A 343 38.08 -20.00 9.05
CA ARG A 343 37.97 -21.38 9.56
C ARG A 343 38.00 -22.50 8.50
N ILE A 344 38.09 -22.20 7.20
CA ILE A 344 38.02 -23.24 6.14
C ILE A 344 39.36 -23.46 5.41
N CYS A 345 40.42 -22.72 5.74
CA CYS A 345 41.64 -22.71 4.94
C CYS A 345 42.68 -23.72 5.45
N LYS A 346 42.53 -25.03 5.14
CA LYS A 346 43.59 -26.03 5.39
C LYS A 346 43.51 -27.36 4.62
N HIS A 347 42.99 -27.39 3.40
CA HIS A 347 43.00 -28.61 2.56
C HIS A 347 43.72 -28.34 1.23
N LEU A 348 44.74 -29.15 0.91
CA LEU A 348 45.41 -29.13 -0.40
C LEU A 348 44.52 -29.84 -1.44
N CYS A 349 44.63 -29.52 -2.74
CA CYS A 349 43.83 -30.17 -3.80
C CYS A 349 43.80 -31.70 -3.76
N ARG A 350 44.87 -32.33 -3.25
CA ARG A 350 44.97 -33.79 -3.11
C ARG A 350 43.97 -34.35 -2.09
N ASP A 351 43.67 -33.62 -1.04
CA ASP A 351 42.84 -34.08 0.09
C ASP A 351 41.34 -33.96 -0.23
N LEU A 352 40.95 -32.92 -0.98
CA LEU A 352 39.56 -32.74 -1.42
C LEU A 352 39.13 -33.85 -2.38
N LYS A 353 40.03 -34.35 -3.25
CA LYS A 353 39.72 -35.45 -4.15
C LYS A 353 39.35 -36.73 -3.39
N ALA A 354 40.07 -37.05 -2.33
CA ALA A 354 39.75 -38.18 -1.46
C ALA A 354 38.41 -38.00 -0.71
N TYR A 355 38.06 -36.76 -0.35
CA TYR A 355 36.76 -36.40 0.24
C TYR A 355 35.61 -36.59 -0.76
N LEU A 356 35.76 -36.07 -1.98
CA LEU A 356 34.80 -36.19 -3.08
C LEU A 356 34.62 -37.63 -3.58
N ASP A 357 35.60 -38.50 -3.36
CA ASP A 357 35.55 -39.92 -3.69
C ASP A 357 35.01 -40.78 -2.52
N GLY A 358 34.48 -40.15 -1.45
CA GLY A 358 33.76 -40.82 -0.38
C GLY A 358 34.62 -41.65 0.58
N SER A 359 35.93 -41.40 0.64
CA SER A 359 36.89 -42.22 1.38
C SER A 359 37.08 -41.82 2.85
N VAL A 360 36.33 -40.84 3.37
CA VAL A 360 36.44 -40.35 4.76
C VAL A 360 35.05 -40.23 5.39
N VAL A 361 34.83 -40.93 6.51
CA VAL A 361 33.58 -40.88 7.30
C VAL A 361 33.67 -39.73 8.30
N PRO A 362 32.69 -38.80 8.37
CA PRO A 362 32.65 -37.76 9.39
C PRO A 362 32.10 -38.32 10.71
N GLU A 363 32.95 -38.41 11.74
CA GLU A 363 32.50 -38.61 13.12
C GLU A 363 32.09 -37.29 13.78
N ALA A 364 30.93 -37.35 14.44
CA ALA A 364 30.45 -36.51 15.54
C ALA A 364 30.13 -35.03 15.26
N LEU A 365 28.83 -34.71 15.35
CA LEU A 365 28.29 -33.78 16.36
C LEU A 365 26.74 -33.82 16.31
N GLU A 366 26.17 -34.79 17.03
CA GLU A 366 24.81 -34.73 17.55
C GLU A 366 24.72 -33.66 18.65
N THR A 367 23.59 -32.97 18.75
CA THR A 367 22.69 -32.94 19.93
C THR A 367 21.74 -31.73 19.85
N GLY A 368 20.44 -31.95 20.11
CA GLY A 368 19.51 -30.86 20.44
C GLY A 368 18.06 -31.02 20.00
N LEU A 369 17.37 -32.02 20.56
CA LEU A 369 15.92 -32.23 20.50
C LEU A 369 15.12 -30.97 20.90
N TYR A 370 13.97 -30.70 20.26
CA TYR A 370 12.64 -30.76 20.89
C TYR A 370 11.54 -30.57 19.84
N THR A 371 10.53 -31.43 19.95
CA THR A 371 9.40 -31.57 19.06
C THR A 371 8.09 -31.07 19.70
N ASN A 372 7.14 -30.64 18.84
CA ASN A 372 5.66 -30.57 19.00
C ASN A 372 5.09 -29.14 19.12
N GLY A 373 4.01 -28.73 18.45
CA GLY A 373 3.08 -29.44 17.58
C GLY A 373 1.97 -28.51 17.05
N TYR A 374 0.99 -29.15 16.39
CA TYR A 374 -0.35 -28.70 15.96
C TYR A 374 -0.59 -28.27 14.50
N TYR A 375 -1.45 -29.10 13.90
CA TYR A 375 -2.18 -29.04 12.62
C TYR A 375 -2.98 -27.75 12.41
N GLY A 376 -3.26 -27.42 11.14
CA GLY A 376 -4.33 -26.47 10.82
C GLY A 376 -4.45 -26.00 9.37
N ASP A 377 -4.64 -26.95 8.45
CA ASP A 377 -5.51 -26.88 7.28
C ASP A 377 -5.24 -25.91 6.11
N SER A 378 -5.36 -26.50 4.92
CA SER A 378 -5.11 -25.97 3.60
C SER A 378 -6.41 -26.00 2.82
N SER A 379 -6.91 -24.83 2.39
CA SER A 379 -7.63 -24.62 1.11
C SER A 379 -8.50 -23.35 1.18
N GLN A 380 -8.71 -22.75 0.00
CA GLN A 380 -9.65 -21.65 -0.29
C GLN A 380 -9.15 -20.22 -0.04
N ASN A 381 -8.69 -19.54 -1.10
CA ASN A 381 -9.21 -18.23 -1.53
C ASN A 381 -8.37 -17.64 -2.67
N THR A 382 -8.64 -18.09 -3.89
CA THR A 382 -8.29 -17.33 -5.10
C THR A 382 -9.54 -17.26 -5.97
N LYS A 383 -9.95 -16.02 -6.28
CA LYS A 383 -11.23 -15.55 -6.87
C LYS A 383 -12.29 -15.18 -5.83
N ASN A 384 -12.39 -13.89 -5.52
CA ASN A 384 -13.64 -13.32 -5.02
C ASN A 384 -13.65 -11.80 -5.23
N VAL A 385 -14.08 -11.38 -6.43
CA VAL A 385 -14.57 -10.00 -6.66
C VAL A 385 -15.91 -9.79 -5.93
N ASP A 386 -16.49 -10.85 -5.37
CA ASP A 386 -17.81 -10.83 -4.72
C ASP A 386 -17.78 -10.34 -3.26
N TYR A 387 -16.61 -10.25 -2.60
CA TYR A 387 -16.53 -9.93 -1.18
C TYR A 387 -15.58 -8.76 -0.90
N ILE A 388 -16.04 -7.85 -0.03
CA ILE A 388 -15.23 -6.77 0.53
C ILE A 388 -14.20 -7.38 1.51
N PRO A 389 -12.90 -7.07 1.39
CA PRO A 389 -11.88 -7.63 2.25
C PRO A 389 -11.99 -7.07 3.68
N SER A 390 -11.85 -7.94 4.68
CA SER A 390 -11.85 -7.58 6.11
C SER A 390 -10.43 -7.45 6.63
N LEU A 391 -10.16 -6.36 7.35
CA LEU A 391 -8.86 -6.13 7.99
C LEU A 391 -8.56 -7.22 9.03
N GLU A 392 -9.56 -7.58 9.85
CA GLU A 392 -9.44 -8.64 10.85
C GLU A 392 -9.06 -9.99 10.22
N SER A 393 -9.66 -10.32 9.07
CA SER A 393 -9.33 -11.55 8.35
C SER A 393 -7.87 -11.54 7.88
N LEU A 394 -7.40 -10.41 7.34
CA LEU A 394 -6.03 -10.26 6.85
C LEU A 394 -4.99 -10.33 7.98
N THR A 395 -5.27 -9.74 9.14
CA THR A 395 -4.35 -9.74 10.29
C THR A 395 -4.43 -11.03 11.10
N ASN A 396 -5.63 -11.55 11.38
CA ASN A 396 -5.81 -12.68 12.30
C ASN A 396 -5.75 -14.03 11.58
N LYS A 397 -6.41 -14.17 10.43
CA LYS A 397 -6.46 -15.44 9.69
C LYS A 397 -5.25 -15.61 8.77
N CYS A 398 -4.89 -14.56 8.02
CA CYS A 398 -3.74 -14.61 7.11
C CYS A 398 -2.41 -14.22 7.76
N ARG A 399 -2.41 -13.74 9.02
CA ARG A 399 -1.23 -13.34 9.79
C ARG A 399 -0.35 -12.29 9.10
N TYR A 400 -0.94 -11.39 8.31
CA TYR A 400 -0.22 -10.27 7.71
C TYR A 400 0.09 -9.18 8.75
N THR A 401 1.23 -8.49 8.60
CA THR A 401 1.51 -7.26 9.36
C THR A 401 0.52 -6.16 8.97
N MET A 402 0.26 -5.21 9.88
CA MET A 402 -0.71 -4.13 9.66
C MET A 402 -0.44 -3.35 8.36
N GLY A 403 0.82 -3.00 8.08
CA GLY A 403 1.19 -2.30 6.85
C GLY A 403 0.90 -3.09 5.57
N VAL A 404 1.12 -4.41 5.58
CA VAL A 404 0.79 -5.29 4.45
C VAL A 404 -0.72 -5.41 4.29
N ALA A 405 -1.46 -5.57 5.39
CA ALA A 405 -2.92 -5.65 5.36
C ALA A 405 -3.53 -4.37 4.77
N LEU A 406 -3.12 -3.19 5.26
CA LEU A 406 -3.56 -1.89 4.75
C LEU A 406 -3.23 -1.69 3.26
N THR A 407 -2.01 -2.04 2.85
CA THR A 407 -1.62 -1.97 1.42
C THR A 407 -2.51 -2.86 0.54
N ARG A 408 -2.91 -4.03 1.02
CA ARG A 408 -3.85 -4.91 0.28
C ARG A 408 -5.25 -4.33 0.19
N LEU A 409 -5.74 -3.68 1.25
CA LEU A 409 -7.01 -2.96 1.23
C LEU A 409 -6.97 -1.81 0.21
N GLU A 410 -5.87 -1.04 0.19
CA GLU A 410 -5.64 0.08 -0.73
C GLU A 410 -5.61 -0.37 -2.20
N ILE A 411 -4.92 -1.48 -2.47
CA ILE A 411 -4.90 -2.10 -3.80
C ILE A 411 -6.31 -2.56 -4.18
N TRP A 412 -7.06 -3.19 -3.27
CA TRP A 412 -8.42 -3.62 -3.56
C TRP A 412 -9.34 -2.44 -3.87
N VAL A 413 -9.24 -1.34 -3.11
CA VAL A 413 -9.99 -0.10 -3.37
C VAL A 413 -9.69 0.44 -4.77
N ASP A 414 -8.43 0.40 -5.20
CA ASP A 414 -8.03 0.90 -6.51
C ASP A 414 -8.46 -0.01 -7.67
N THR A 415 -8.39 -1.33 -7.48
CA THR A 415 -8.51 -2.30 -8.58
C THR A 415 -9.89 -2.96 -8.68
N HIS A 416 -10.66 -3.04 -7.59
CA HIS A 416 -11.89 -3.83 -7.52
C HIS A 416 -13.12 -3.04 -7.04
N LEU A 417 -12.98 -1.91 -6.36
CA LEU A 417 -14.12 -1.18 -5.77
C LEU A 417 -15.17 -0.78 -6.81
N GLU A 418 -14.75 -0.24 -7.97
CA GLU A 418 -15.70 0.20 -9.00
C GLU A 418 -16.50 -0.97 -9.58
N GLN A 419 -15.90 -2.16 -9.69
CA GLN A 419 -16.64 -3.36 -10.08
C GLN A 419 -17.56 -3.81 -8.95
N TRP A 420 -17.04 -3.93 -7.72
CA TRP A 420 -17.76 -4.43 -6.55
C TRP A 420 -18.99 -3.59 -6.19
N ILE A 421 -18.89 -2.25 -6.20
CA ILE A 421 -20.04 -1.38 -5.89
C ILE A 421 -21.15 -1.49 -6.94
N ASN A 422 -20.81 -1.94 -8.14
CA ASN A 422 -21.72 -2.22 -9.25
C ASN A 422 -22.23 -3.67 -9.26
N HIS A 423 -21.65 -4.57 -8.46
CA HIS A 423 -22.11 -5.94 -8.31
C HIS A 423 -23.38 -6.01 -7.43
N GLY A 424 -24.36 -6.78 -7.90
CA GLY A 424 -25.69 -6.84 -7.28
C GLY A 424 -26.59 -5.71 -7.79
N GLY A 425 -27.75 -6.06 -8.36
CA GLY A 425 -28.72 -5.09 -8.86
C GLY A 425 -29.27 -4.17 -7.76
N LEU A 426 -30.36 -3.44 -8.04
CA LEU A 426 -30.97 -2.46 -7.12
C LEU A 426 -31.19 -3.00 -5.68
N ALA A 427 -31.51 -4.29 -5.53
CA ALA A 427 -31.72 -4.93 -4.23
C ALA A 427 -30.44 -5.07 -3.37
N GLY A 428 -29.26 -5.16 -4.00
CA GLY A 428 -27.97 -5.26 -3.29
C GLY A 428 -27.33 -3.90 -2.96
N ARG A 429 -27.75 -2.83 -3.65
CA ARG A 429 -27.15 -1.49 -3.53
C ARG A 429 -27.11 -0.97 -2.10
N LYS A 430 -28.23 -1.04 -1.38
CA LYS A 430 -28.30 -0.58 0.02
C LYS A 430 -27.27 -1.29 0.90
N LYS A 431 -27.17 -2.61 0.76
CA LYS A 431 -26.21 -3.42 1.52
C LYS A 431 -24.77 -3.04 1.17
N ASN A 432 -24.45 -2.85 -0.12
CA ASN A 432 -23.10 -2.46 -0.54
C ASN A 432 -22.66 -1.12 0.08
N PHE A 433 -23.57 -0.15 0.19
CA PHE A 433 -23.28 1.14 0.84
C PHE A 433 -23.05 0.99 2.35
N GLN A 434 -23.80 0.11 3.02
CA GLN A 434 -23.61 -0.20 4.43
C GLN A 434 -22.28 -0.92 4.67
N ASP A 435 -21.97 -1.93 3.85
CA ASP A 435 -20.71 -2.67 3.92
C ASP A 435 -19.51 -1.75 3.65
N LEU A 436 -19.63 -0.76 2.75
CA LEU A 436 -18.60 0.26 2.53
C LEU A 436 -18.41 1.22 3.70
N LEU A 437 -19.49 1.60 4.37
CA LEU A 437 -19.40 2.45 5.57
C LEU A 437 -18.59 1.75 6.67
N VAL A 438 -18.90 0.48 6.94
CA VAL A 438 -18.18 -0.34 7.93
C VAL A 438 -16.72 -0.53 7.51
N PHE A 439 -16.49 -0.90 6.26
CA PHE A 439 -15.13 -1.04 5.71
C PHE A 439 -14.32 0.25 5.83
N PHE A 440 -14.91 1.39 5.51
CA PHE A 440 -14.24 2.68 5.59
C PHE A 440 -13.88 3.05 7.03
N GLU A 441 -14.79 2.80 7.99
CA GLU A 441 -14.54 3.07 9.41
C GLU A 441 -13.37 2.20 9.94
N GLU A 442 -13.37 0.90 9.64
CA GLU A 442 -12.27 0.00 10.01
C GLU A 442 -10.94 0.43 9.36
N TYR A 443 -10.96 0.69 8.06
CA TYR A 443 -9.79 1.10 7.29
C TYR A 443 -9.21 2.42 7.79
N GLN A 444 -10.04 3.46 7.94
CA GLN A 444 -9.61 4.78 8.37
C GLN A 444 -8.97 4.70 9.77
N ASN A 445 -9.60 4.01 10.72
CA ASN A 445 -9.07 3.87 12.07
C ASN A 445 -7.69 3.19 12.09
N ALA A 446 -7.53 2.12 11.31
CA ALA A 446 -6.27 1.40 11.21
C ALA A 446 -5.19 2.21 10.46
N ALA A 447 -5.53 2.83 9.33
CA ALA A 447 -4.62 3.62 8.51
C ALA A 447 -4.12 4.87 9.25
N LEU A 448 -5.01 5.62 9.90
CA LEU A 448 -4.60 6.79 10.69
C LEU A 448 -3.71 6.41 11.87
N THR A 449 -3.97 5.26 12.51
CA THR A 449 -3.15 4.77 13.62
C THR A 449 -1.78 4.29 13.14
N HIS A 450 -1.70 3.69 11.95
CA HIS A 450 -0.46 3.15 11.41
C HIS A 450 0.41 4.20 10.72
N TYR A 451 -0.18 5.12 9.95
CA TYR A 451 0.53 6.08 9.10
C TYR A 451 0.71 7.47 9.71
N GLY A 452 -0.25 7.94 10.49
CA GLY A 452 -0.50 9.37 10.77
C GLY A 452 0.59 10.19 11.48
N SER A 453 1.78 9.64 11.74
CA SER A 453 2.92 10.40 12.27
C SER A 453 4.30 9.94 11.77
N THR A 454 4.39 8.82 11.06
CA THR A 454 5.67 8.15 10.76
C THR A 454 5.82 7.77 9.30
N ASP A 455 4.74 7.77 8.50
CA ASP A 455 4.77 7.33 7.10
C ASP A 455 3.97 8.27 6.19
N PRO A 456 4.61 9.33 5.65
CA PRO A 456 3.98 10.25 4.70
C PRO A 456 3.50 9.59 3.40
N VAL A 457 4.18 8.51 2.97
CA VAL A 457 3.80 7.76 1.75
C VAL A 457 2.53 6.96 2.04
N GLY A 458 2.48 6.26 3.17
CA GLY A 458 1.28 5.56 3.63
C GLY A 458 0.10 6.50 3.87
N TYR A 459 0.34 7.66 4.48
CA TYR A 459 -0.70 8.66 4.67
C TYR A 459 -1.23 9.18 3.32
N SER A 460 -0.35 9.38 2.34
CA SER A 460 -0.75 9.75 0.97
C SER A 460 -1.63 8.67 0.32
N ARG A 461 -1.29 7.38 0.48
CA ARG A 461 -2.14 6.27 0.02
C ARG A 461 -3.49 6.24 0.72
N PHE A 462 -3.54 6.53 2.02
CA PHE A 462 -4.78 6.65 2.79
C PHE A 462 -5.70 7.75 2.23
N ILE A 463 -5.16 8.92 1.92
CA ILE A 463 -5.92 10.00 1.29
C ILE A 463 -6.48 9.55 -0.06
N LEU A 464 -5.64 8.96 -0.93
CA LEU A 464 -6.08 8.49 -2.24
C LEU A 464 -7.13 7.36 -2.16
N ALA A 465 -6.97 6.41 -1.24
CA ALA A 465 -7.95 5.35 -0.94
C ALA A 465 -9.30 5.92 -0.55
N SER A 466 -9.29 6.83 0.43
CA SER A 466 -10.51 7.47 0.95
C SER A 466 -11.25 8.26 -0.12
N LEU A 467 -10.52 9.07 -0.90
CA LEU A 467 -11.09 9.86 -1.98
C LEU A 467 -11.65 8.99 -3.12
N THR A 468 -11.01 7.84 -3.43
CA THR A 468 -11.56 6.87 -4.39
C THR A 468 -12.87 6.27 -3.90
N ILE A 469 -12.99 5.94 -2.61
CA ILE A 469 -14.24 5.44 -2.01
C ILE A 469 -15.35 6.50 -2.13
N ILE A 470 -15.08 7.73 -1.70
CA ILE A 470 -16.02 8.86 -1.78
C ILE A 470 -16.48 9.08 -3.22
N ARG A 471 -15.54 9.18 -4.18
CA ARG A 471 -15.86 9.35 -5.60
C ARG A 471 -16.72 8.21 -6.14
N SER A 472 -16.42 6.97 -5.77
CA SER A 472 -17.13 5.78 -6.26
C SER A 472 -18.57 5.73 -5.73
N MET A 473 -18.76 6.00 -4.43
CA MET A 473 -20.09 6.13 -3.83
C MET A 473 -20.87 7.28 -4.46
N HIS A 474 -20.24 8.45 -4.66
CA HIS A 474 -20.89 9.61 -5.27
C HIS A 474 -21.38 9.32 -6.70
N ARG A 475 -20.52 8.77 -7.56
CA ARG A 475 -20.88 8.39 -8.93
C ARG A 475 -22.02 7.38 -8.92
N LYS A 476 -21.96 6.39 -8.03
CA LYS A 476 -23.00 5.37 -7.92
C LYS A 476 -24.34 5.95 -7.46
N LEU A 477 -24.34 6.95 -6.56
CA LEU A 477 -25.56 7.66 -6.18
C LEU A 477 -26.16 8.40 -7.38
N CYS A 478 -25.33 9.08 -8.16
CA CYS A 478 -25.74 9.90 -9.30
C CYS A 478 -26.32 9.12 -10.50
N GLU A 479 -26.15 7.80 -10.55
CA GLU A 479 -26.79 6.92 -11.54
C GLU A 479 -28.29 6.75 -11.32
N ASP A 480 -28.78 6.99 -10.09
CA ASP A 480 -30.20 6.93 -9.77
C ASP A 480 -30.88 8.24 -10.14
N ASP A 481 -31.91 8.18 -10.97
CA ASP A 481 -32.63 9.36 -11.45
C ASP A 481 -33.19 10.24 -10.32
N ILE A 482 -33.56 9.64 -9.17
CA ILE A 482 -34.05 10.38 -8.01
C ILE A 482 -32.91 11.17 -7.35
N LEU A 483 -31.69 10.64 -7.40
CA LEU A 483 -30.50 11.19 -6.73
C LEU A 483 -29.58 11.98 -7.66
N LYS A 484 -29.84 11.93 -8.97
CA LYS A 484 -29.01 12.51 -10.05
C LYS A 484 -28.68 13.98 -9.87
N ARG A 485 -29.51 14.73 -9.13
CA ARG A 485 -29.25 16.14 -8.79
C ARG A 485 -27.94 16.31 -8.01
N LEU A 486 -27.43 15.28 -7.32
CA LEU A 486 -26.12 15.29 -6.66
C LEU A 486 -24.97 15.75 -7.58
N ASN A 487 -25.06 15.53 -8.89
CA ASN A 487 -24.08 16.04 -9.88
C ASN A 487 -23.95 17.58 -9.92
N SER A 488 -24.96 18.29 -9.38
CA SER A 488 -25.00 19.75 -9.28
C SER A 488 -24.69 20.28 -7.88
N HIS A 489 -24.47 19.38 -6.92
CA HIS A 489 -24.08 19.71 -5.54
C HIS A 489 -22.57 19.73 -5.39
N SER A 490 -22.08 20.67 -4.59
CA SER A 490 -20.66 20.75 -4.31
C SER A 490 -20.19 19.64 -3.38
N ILE A 491 -18.91 19.29 -3.49
CA ILE A 491 -18.20 18.45 -2.51
C ILE A 491 -17.07 19.29 -1.93
N GLN A 492 -17.33 19.94 -0.81
CA GLN A 492 -16.43 20.85 -0.13
C GLN A 492 -15.65 20.13 0.97
N ILE A 493 -14.49 19.59 0.58
CA ILE A 493 -13.50 19.09 1.53
C ILE A 493 -12.48 20.21 1.78
N PRO A 494 -12.38 20.75 3.01
CA PRO A 494 -11.53 21.90 3.32
C PRO A 494 -10.07 21.69 2.90
N ASN A 495 -9.52 22.67 2.16
CA ASN A 495 -8.14 22.71 1.66
C ASN A 495 -7.70 21.48 0.85
N LEU A 496 -8.63 20.66 0.34
CA LEU A 496 -8.30 19.42 -0.36
C LEU A 496 -7.43 19.68 -1.60
N ILE A 497 -7.77 20.69 -2.40
CA ILE A 497 -7.03 21.03 -3.63
C ILE A 497 -5.58 21.40 -3.32
N GLU A 498 -5.36 22.14 -2.23
CA GLU A 498 -4.02 22.49 -1.77
C GLU A 498 -3.29 21.25 -1.20
N LEU A 499 -4.00 20.34 -0.54
CA LEU A 499 -3.45 19.10 0.03
C LEU A 499 -2.80 18.19 -1.04
N PHE A 500 -3.33 18.20 -2.26
CA PHE A 500 -2.74 17.44 -3.39
C PHE A 500 -1.29 17.85 -3.69
N GLU A 501 -0.89 19.10 -3.38
CA GLU A 501 0.50 19.55 -3.54
C GLU A 501 1.47 18.87 -2.57
N PHE A 502 0.97 18.33 -1.46
CA PHE A 502 1.76 17.74 -0.39
C PHE A 502 1.80 16.20 -0.46
N LEU A 503 1.04 15.56 -1.36
CA LEU A 503 1.04 14.10 -1.46
C LEU A 503 2.42 13.56 -1.90
N VAL A 504 2.90 12.53 -1.21
CA VAL A 504 4.14 11.82 -1.53
C VAL A 504 3.79 10.57 -2.33
N LEU A 505 3.92 10.68 -3.66
CA LEU A 505 3.47 9.71 -4.66
C LEU A 505 4.68 9.20 -5.48
N PRO A 506 5.40 8.16 -5.00
CA PRO A 506 6.61 7.66 -5.65
C PRO A 506 6.33 6.85 -6.93
N ASN A 507 5.09 6.42 -7.14
CA ASN A 507 4.61 5.55 -8.21
C ASN A 507 3.70 6.32 -9.18
N ARG A 508 3.90 6.07 -10.49
CA ARG A 508 3.11 6.70 -11.56
C ARG A 508 1.61 6.47 -11.40
N ASP A 509 1.20 5.28 -10.97
CA ASP A 509 -0.22 4.93 -10.86
C ASP A 509 -0.94 5.78 -9.81
N ASP A 510 -0.30 6.05 -8.65
CA ASP A 510 -0.88 6.95 -7.64
C ASP A 510 -0.88 8.41 -8.12
N MET A 511 0.09 8.85 -8.94
CA MET A 511 0.06 10.18 -9.55
C MET A 511 -1.09 10.33 -10.56
N VAL A 512 -1.32 9.33 -11.41
CA VAL A 512 -2.45 9.30 -12.36
C VAL A 512 -3.79 9.24 -11.61
N ARG A 513 -3.84 8.47 -10.52
CA ARG A 513 -4.99 8.42 -9.64
C ARG A 513 -5.24 9.77 -8.97
N ALA A 514 -4.18 10.41 -8.47
CA ALA A 514 -4.26 11.73 -7.85
C ALA A 514 -4.77 12.78 -8.83
N GLU A 515 -4.30 12.79 -10.09
CA GLU A 515 -4.82 13.67 -11.15
C GLU A 515 -6.33 13.47 -11.35
N ARG A 516 -6.79 12.23 -11.52
CA ARG A 516 -8.23 11.92 -11.70
C ARG A 516 -9.08 12.35 -10.52
N LEU A 517 -8.58 12.16 -9.30
CA LEU A 517 -9.27 12.56 -8.08
C LEU A 517 -9.27 14.09 -7.94
N TYR A 518 -8.13 14.72 -8.20
CA TYR A 518 -8.00 16.18 -8.20
C TYR A 518 -9.01 16.82 -9.15
N ASP A 519 -9.07 16.36 -10.40
CA ASP A 519 -10.01 16.89 -11.40
C ASP A 519 -11.46 16.72 -10.96
N PHE A 520 -11.81 15.53 -10.45
CA PHE A 520 -13.14 15.25 -9.94
C PHE A 520 -13.50 16.20 -8.79
N PHE A 521 -12.69 16.26 -7.73
CA PHE A 521 -13.02 17.08 -6.56
C PHE A 521 -12.92 18.58 -6.86
N LYS A 522 -12.08 19.01 -7.80
CA LYS A 522 -12.03 20.40 -8.27
C LYS A 522 -13.29 20.79 -9.02
N GLU A 523 -13.75 19.94 -9.93
CA GLU A 523 -15.03 20.13 -10.63
C GLU A 523 -16.17 20.23 -9.61
N PHE A 524 -16.23 19.30 -8.66
CA PHE A 524 -17.29 19.26 -7.65
C PHE A 524 -17.20 20.40 -6.63
N ALA A 525 -16.01 20.88 -6.27
CA ALA A 525 -15.87 22.06 -5.41
C ALA A 525 -16.45 23.34 -6.06
N SER A 526 -16.52 23.39 -7.40
CA SER A 526 -17.05 24.54 -8.15
C SER A 526 -18.56 24.51 -8.41
N LYS A 527 -19.26 23.44 -8.01
CA LYS A 527 -20.70 23.30 -8.27
C LYS A 527 -21.51 24.31 -7.45
N SER A 528 -22.62 24.76 -8.04
CA SER A 528 -23.39 25.89 -7.51
C SER A 528 -24.27 25.54 -6.32
N TYR A 529 -24.69 24.27 -6.14
CA TYR A 529 -25.54 23.91 -5.01
C TYR A 529 -24.72 23.50 -3.77
N PRO A 530 -25.28 23.67 -2.57
CA PRO A 530 -24.58 23.38 -1.31
C PRO A 530 -24.11 21.93 -1.17
N ASP A 531 -23.06 21.72 -0.38
CA ASP A 531 -22.57 20.39 0.03
C ASP A 531 -23.58 19.68 0.95
N LEU A 532 -23.52 18.35 1.03
CA LEU A 532 -24.38 17.56 1.94
C LEU A 532 -24.12 17.81 3.44
N LEU A 533 -22.97 18.40 3.79
CA LEU A 533 -22.52 18.68 5.15
C LEU A 533 -22.74 20.14 5.57
N THR A 534 -23.05 21.04 4.65
CA THR A 534 -23.17 22.49 4.93
C THR A 534 -24.46 23.06 4.35
N ASP A 535 -24.91 24.19 4.91
CA ASP A 535 -26.08 24.94 4.42
C ASP A 535 -27.33 24.09 4.14
N ILE A 536 -27.60 23.09 4.99
CA ILE A 536 -28.69 22.12 4.81
C ILE A 536 -30.10 22.73 4.79
N LYS A 537 -30.24 24.01 5.16
CA LYS A 537 -31.48 24.79 5.13
C LYS A 537 -31.67 25.59 3.83
N ASP A 538 -30.66 25.66 2.96
CA ASP A 538 -30.75 26.41 1.71
C ASP A 538 -31.83 25.81 0.79
N VAL A 539 -32.53 26.65 0.03
CA VAL A 539 -33.58 26.21 -0.90
C VAL A 539 -33.05 25.23 -1.94
N ASN A 540 -31.77 25.36 -2.31
CA ASN A 540 -31.09 24.48 -3.23
C ASN A 540 -30.40 23.30 -2.56
N ALA A 541 -30.34 23.22 -1.23
CA ALA A 541 -29.74 22.08 -0.52
C ALA A 541 -30.39 20.77 -0.96
N PHE A 542 -29.59 19.69 -1.01
CA PHE A 542 -30.03 18.43 -1.58
C PHE A 542 -31.24 17.87 -0.83
N GLY A 543 -31.16 17.88 0.51
CA GLY A 543 -32.22 17.39 1.38
C GLY A 543 -33.54 18.14 1.24
N VAL A 544 -33.47 19.47 1.14
CA VAL A 544 -34.65 20.33 0.94
C VAL A 544 -35.33 20.02 -0.38
N TYR A 545 -34.56 19.93 -1.47
CA TYR A 545 -35.09 19.57 -2.78
C TYR A 545 -35.68 18.17 -2.79
N TYR A 546 -34.94 17.17 -2.28
CA TYR A 546 -35.37 15.78 -2.26
C TYR A 546 -36.67 15.61 -1.46
N ALA A 547 -36.72 16.17 -0.25
CA ALA A 547 -37.93 16.14 0.57
C ALA A 547 -39.09 16.87 -0.10
N GLY A 548 -38.82 17.99 -0.80
CA GLY A 548 -39.82 18.72 -1.56
C GLY A 548 -40.51 17.91 -2.66
N GLN A 549 -39.79 16.95 -3.27
CA GLN A 549 -40.34 16.05 -4.29
C GLN A 549 -40.93 14.75 -3.71
N SER A 550 -40.60 14.40 -2.47
CA SER A 550 -41.00 13.14 -1.84
C SER A 550 -42.41 13.23 -1.23
N LEU A 551 -43.39 12.56 -1.85
CA LEU A 551 -44.76 12.49 -1.32
C LEU A 551 -44.79 11.91 0.11
N ALA A 552 -43.97 10.88 0.39
CA ALA A 552 -43.92 10.25 1.70
C ALA A 552 -43.43 11.21 2.80
N MET A 553 -42.37 11.98 2.53
CA MET A 553 -41.84 12.96 3.48
C MET A 553 -42.80 14.13 3.70
N ASN A 554 -43.44 14.63 2.63
CA ASN A 554 -44.46 15.67 2.76
C ASN A 554 -45.67 15.18 3.58
N ASN A 555 -46.12 13.94 3.38
CA ASN A 555 -47.17 13.35 4.20
C ASN A 555 -46.77 13.25 5.68
N SER A 556 -45.52 12.90 5.98
CA SER A 556 -45.01 12.91 7.36
C SER A 556 -44.98 14.31 7.96
N ILE A 557 -44.56 15.34 7.21
CA ILE A 557 -44.63 16.74 7.66
C ILE A 557 -46.08 17.11 8.02
N GLU A 558 -47.03 16.79 7.14
CA GLU A 558 -48.45 17.11 7.38
C GLU A 558 -49.03 16.34 8.57
N GLN A 559 -48.63 15.09 8.78
CA GLN A 559 -48.99 14.33 9.99
C GLN A 559 -48.45 14.99 11.26
N ILE A 560 -47.16 15.38 11.26
CA ILE A 560 -46.55 16.06 12.41
C ILE A 560 -47.26 17.39 12.68
N ARG A 561 -47.55 18.18 11.65
CA ARG A 561 -48.25 19.47 11.78
C ARG A 561 -49.66 19.31 12.33
N ARG A 562 -50.43 18.32 11.86
CA ARG A 562 -51.77 18.04 12.39
C ARG A 562 -51.72 17.65 13.86
N GLN A 563 -50.78 16.78 14.24
CA GLN A 563 -50.62 16.38 15.64
C GLN A 563 -50.17 17.56 16.51
N ALA A 564 -49.25 18.39 16.02
CA ALA A 564 -48.80 19.59 16.71
C ALA A 564 -49.94 20.59 16.93
N GLU A 565 -50.85 20.75 15.96
CA GLU A 565 -52.03 21.61 16.11
C GLU A 565 -53.02 21.05 17.15
N ILE A 566 -53.27 19.74 17.14
CA ILE A 566 -54.09 19.08 18.18
C ILE A 566 -53.47 19.29 19.57
N ASP A 567 -52.16 19.08 19.69
CA ASP A 567 -51.42 19.26 20.95
C ASP A 567 -51.46 20.72 21.42
N LYS A 568 -51.39 21.68 20.49
CA LYS A 568 -51.52 23.11 20.77
C LYS A 568 -52.92 23.46 21.28
N GLN A 569 -53.98 22.94 20.66
CA GLN A 569 -55.36 23.16 21.11
C GLN A 569 -55.61 22.54 22.50
N ASN A 570 -55.10 21.33 22.73
CA ASN A 570 -55.16 20.69 24.05
C ASN A 570 -54.42 21.52 25.11
N LYS A 571 -53.25 22.10 24.77
CA LYS A 571 -52.52 22.99 25.67
C LYS A 571 -53.31 24.25 25.99
N ILE A 572 -53.97 24.86 25.00
CA ILE A 572 -54.82 26.04 25.21
C ILE A 572 -55.92 25.72 26.23
N GLN A 573 -56.59 24.57 26.09
CA GLN A 573 -57.62 24.14 27.04
C GLN A 573 -57.05 23.89 28.45
N GLU A 574 -55.91 23.21 28.56
CA GLU A 574 -55.21 22.97 29.83
C GLU A 574 -54.88 24.29 30.56
N VAL A 575 -54.33 25.27 29.83
CA VAL A 575 -53.98 26.59 30.38
C VAL A 575 -55.24 27.35 30.81
N GLN A 576 -56.31 27.31 30.02
CA GLN A 576 -57.58 27.95 30.36
C GLN A 576 -58.22 27.34 31.64
N GLN A 577 -58.23 26.01 31.75
CA GLN A 577 -58.71 25.33 32.95
C GLN A 577 -57.87 25.66 34.19
N ALA A 578 -56.54 25.69 34.04
CA ALA A 578 -55.64 26.08 35.12
C ALA A 578 -55.87 27.54 35.56
N LYS A 579 -56.11 28.45 34.61
CA LYS A 579 -56.45 29.86 34.89
C LYS A 579 -57.79 30.01 35.61
N GLN A 580 -58.81 29.26 35.20
CA GLN A 580 -60.11 29.26 35.88
C GLN A 580 -59.94 28.77 37.33
N ARG A 581 -59.21 27.68 37.54
CA ARG A 581 -58.93 27.16 38.89
C ARG A 581 -58.13 28.15 39.74
N TYR A 582 -57.12 28.81 39.18
CA TYR A 582 -56.38 29.88 39.87
C TYR A 582 -57.32 31.02 40.28
N LYS A 583 -58.19 31.47 39.37
CA LYS A 583 -59.18 32.52 39.65
C LYS A 583 -60.14 32.10 40.77
N HIS A 584 -60.65 30.87 40.74
CA HIS A 584 -61.52 30.33 41.80
C HIS A 584 -60.83 30.29 43.17
N LEU A 585 -59.56 29.85 43.24
CA LEU A 585 -58.79 29.85 44.49
C LEU A 585 -58.53 31.27 45.01
N MET A 586 -58.25 32.22 44.12
CA MET A 586 -58.00 33.61 44.50
C MET A 586 -59.30 34.35 44.89
N ASP A 587 -60.43 34.01 44.26
CA ASP A 587 -61.75 34.53 44.60
C ASP A 587 -62.23 33.98 45.96
N SER A 588 -61.94 32.72 46.31
CA SER A 588 -62.37 32.10 47.58
C SER A 588 -61.66 32.67 48.81
N ILE A 589 -60.46 33.23 48.64
CA ILE A 589 -59.71 33.90 49.71
C ILE A 589 -59.84 35.44 49.68
N ARG A 590 -60.55 35.99 48.70
CA ARG A 590 -60.66 37.44 48.51
C ARG A 590 -61.37 38.09 49.70
N GLY A 591 -60.66 38.93 50.45
CA GLY A 591 -61.20 39.67 51.60
C GLY A 591 -61.14 38.92 52.93
N LEU A 592 -60.57 37.71 52.99
CA LEU A 592 -60.32 37.00 54.26
C LEU A 592 -58.98 37.42 54.90
N PRO A 593 -58.91 37.64 56.22
CA PRO A 593 -57.65 37.95 56.93
C PRO A 593 -56.76 36.71 57.11
N CYS A 594 -55.42 36.84 57.00
CA CYS A 594 -54.49 35.77 57.39
C CYS A 594 -54.41 35.67 58.92
N SER A 595 -54.58 34.46 59.45
CA SER A 595 -54.50 34.12 60.87
C SER A 595 -53.18 33.43 61.23
N CYS A 596 -52.14 33.67 60.44
CA CYS A 596 -50.84 33.03 60.58
C CYS A 596 -50.14 33.47 61.88
N TYR A 597 -49.53 32.53 62.61
CA TYR A 597 -48.80 32.84 63.85
C TYR A 597 -47.54 31.99 64.01
N TYR A 598 -46.56 32.53 64.74
CA TYR A 598 -45.29 31.88 65.03
C TYR A 598 -45.39 31.04 66.31
N ASP A 599 -45.14 29.74 66.22
CA ASP A 599 -45.09 28.88 67.39
C ASP A 599 -43.67 28.80 67.93
N SER A 600 -43.43 29.52 69.04
CA SER A 600 -42.13 29.56 69.72
C SER A 600 -41.72 28.21 70.34
N LYS A 601 -42.65 27.27 70.54
CA LYS A 601 -42.37 25.96 71.17
C LYS A 601 -41.75 24.97 70.18
N TYR A 602 -42.15 25.03 68.91
CA TYR A 602 -41.64 24.16 67.84
C TYR A 602 -40.71 24.89 66.87
N ASN A 603 -40.45 26.17 67.12
CA ASN A 603 -39.64 27.04 66.26
C ASN A 603 -40.11 27.00 64.79
N SER A 604 -41.43 26.97 64.59
CA SER A 604 -42.06 26.77 63.29
C SER A 604 -43.22 27.76 63.06
N HIS A 605 -43.40 28.16 61.81
CA HIS A 605 -44.47 29.06 61.40
C HIS A 605 -45.68 28.24 60.94
N ILE A 606 -46.84 28.42 61.56
CA ILE A 606 -48.06 27.71 61.18
C ILE A 606 -48.80 28.55 60.14
N GLU A 607 -48.85 28.05 58.90
CA GLU A 607 -49.58 28.68 57.81
C GLU A 607 -51.10 28.52 58.01
N CYS A 608 -51.86 29.60 57.81
CA CYS A 608 -53.32 29.54 57.84
C CYS A 608 -53.91 29.06 56.49
N ASP A 609 -55.19 28.71 56.46
CA ASP A 609 -55.88 28.27 55.25
C ASP A 609 -55.78 29.28 54.09
N VAL A 610 -55.81 30.60 54.39
CA VAL A 610 -55.62 31.65 53.38
C VAL A 610 -54.22 31.59 52.76
N CYS A 611 -53.18 31.37 53.57
CA CYS A 611 -51.80 31.23 53.09
C CYS A 611 -51.59 29.91 52.35
N SER A 612 -52.19 28.81 52.82
CA SER A 612 -52.13 27.51 52.16
C SER A 612 -52.82 27.53 50.79
N ILE A 613 -54.00 28.14 50.67
CA ILE A 613 -54.71 28.29 49.39
C ILE A 613 -53.94 29.21 48.44
N ARG A 614 -53.40 30.32 48.95
CA ARG A 614 -52.55 31.22 48.14
C ARG A 614 -51.29 30.51 47.66
N ALA A 615 -50.60 29.80 48.54
CA ALA A 615 -49.44 28.98 48.19
C ALA A 615 -49.83 27.92 47.15
N THR A 616 -50.97 27.25 47.30
CA THR A 616 -51.46 26.28 46.32
C THR A 616 -51.69 26.92 44.95
N ALA A 617 -52.31 28.10 44.90
CA ALA A 617 -52.54 28.85 43.67
C ALA A 617 -51.22 29.32 43.03
N ASP A 618 -50.27 29.82 43.83
CA ASP A 618 -48.98 30.32 43.37
C ASP A 618 -48.05 29.20 42.89
N HIS A 619 -48.17 27.99 43.45
CA HIS A 619 -47.44 26.79 43.03
C HIS A 619 -48.14 26.01 41.89
N MET A 620 -49.27 26.51 41.36
CA MET A 620 -49.86 25.91 40.17
C MET A 620 -48.93 26.09 38.96
N THR A 621 -48.53 24.98 38.35
CA THR A 621 -47.66 24.99 37.17
C THR A 621 -48.33 24.33 35.99
N VAL A 622 -48.22 24.94 34.82
CA VAL A 622 -48.57 24.34 33.53
C VAL A 622 -47.30 24.32 32.67
N ARG A 623 -46.98 23.17 32.08
CA ARG A 623 -45.84 23.07 31.15
C ARG A 623 -46.17 23.81 29.86
N ILE A 624 -45.17 24.49 29.31
CA ILE A 624 -45.30 25.15 28.01
C ILE A 624 -45.50 24.12 26.89
N PHE A 625 -46.05 24.57 25.77
CA PHE A 625 -46.02 23.87 24.50
C PHE A 625 -44.92 24.47 23.62
N GLU A 626 -44.11 23.61 23.03
CA GLU A 626 -43.13 23.96 22.01
C GLU A 626 -43.45 23.15 20.75
N ASN A 627 -43.59 23.83 19.62
CA ASN A 627 -43.86 23.20 18.34
C ASN A 627 -42.67 22.30 17.94
N PRO A 628 -42.87 21.00 17.68
CA PRO A 628 -41.76 20.10 17.37
C PRO A 628 -41.09 20.41 16.03
N MET A 629 -41.78 21.05 15.08
CA MET A 629 -41.27 21.35 13.73
C MET A 629 -41.02 22.85 13.52
N PRO A 630 -39.98 23.23 12.76
CA PRO A 630 -39.78 24.62 12.33
C PRO A 630 -40.95 25.15 11.49
N VAL A 631 -41.25 26.44 11.64
CA VAL A 631 -42.26 27.15 10.85
C VAL A 631 -41.80 27.34 9.41
N GLN A 632 -40.53 27.68 9.21
CA GLN A 632 -39.97 27.90 7.88
C GLN A 632 -39.97 26.61 7.06
N ARG A 633 -40.45 26.69 5.82
CA ARG A 633 -40.63 25.55 4.92
C ARG A 633 -39.34 24.79 4.66
N GLU A 634 -38.26 25.49 4.33
CA GLU A 634 -36.97 24.88 3.99
C GLU A 634 -36.38 24.16 5.20
N SER A 635 -36.45 24.77 6.39
CA SER A 635 -36.04 24.17 7.65
C SER A 635 -36.86 22.92 7.99
N ALA A 636 -38.17 22.92 7.77
CA ALA A 636 -39.02 21.74 7.96
C ALA A 636 -38.68 20.60 6.98
N LEU A 637 -38.41 20.93 5.72
CA LEU A 637 -37.98 19.97 4.70
C LEU A 637 -36.60 19.37 5.03
N ALA A 638 -35.67 20.19 5.51
CA ALA A 638 -34.37 19.73 5.99
C ALA A 638 -34.53 18.75 7.16
N VAL A 639 -35.33 19.09 8.18
CA VAL A 639 -35.57 18.20 9.34
C VAL A 639 -36.16 16.87 8.91
N ILE A 640 -37.20 16.84 8.06
CA ILE A 640 -37.79 15.55 7.66
C ILE A 640 -36.83 14.73 6.79
N PHE A 641 -36.00 15.39 5.98
CA PHE A 641 -34.97 14.70 5.20
C PHE A 641 -33.95 14.03 6.13
N GLU A 642 -33.50 14.70 7.19
CA GLU A 642 -32.58 14.11 8.16
C GLU A 642 -33.19 12.89 8.89
N LEU A 643 -34.46 13.00 9.28
CA LEU A 643 -35.18 11.91 9.94
C LEU A 643 -35.39 10.70 9.02
N GLN A 644 -35.64 10.94 7.73
CA GLN A 644 -36.04 9.91 6.76
C GLN A 644 -35.04 9.70 5.62
N MET A 645 -33.78 10.09 5.81
CA MET A 645 -32.76 10.05 4.76
C MET A 645 -32.61 8.65 4.16
N PRO A 646 -32.59 8.51 2.82
CA PRO A 646 -32.25 7.24 2.17
C PRO A 646 -30.93 6.69 2.68
N SER A 647 -30.88 5.39 2.95
CA SER A 647 -29.73 4.72 3.57
C SER A 647 -28.42 4.92 2.83
N GLU A 648 -28.45 4.92 1.51
CA GLU A 648 -27.29 5.02 0.63
C GLU A 648 -26.67 6.42 0.72
N ILE A 649 -27.50 7.47 0.76
CA ILE A 649 -27.05 8.85 0.94
C ILE A 649 -26.51 9.03 2.35
N ARG A 650 -27.16 8.43 3.35
CA ARG A 650 -26.69 8.45 4.74
C ARG A 650 -25.28 7.85 4.84
N CYS A 651 -25.06 6.66 4.29
CA CYS A 651 -23.76 6.00 4.28
C CYS A 651 -22.69 6.86 3.57
N TYR A 652 -23.02 7.41 2.40
CA TYR A 652 -22.11 8.32 1.68
C TYR A 652 -21.77 9.58 2.48
N ARG A 653 -22.77 10.22 3.09
CA ARG A 653 -22.57 11.41 3.90
C ARG A 653 -21.75 11.12 5.15
N GLU A 654 -21.93 9.96 5.76
CA GLU A 654 -21.13 9.54 6.90
C GLU A 654 -19.68 9.26 6.52
N VAL A 655 -19.41 8.59 5.39
CA VAL A 655 -18.03 8.42 4.89
C VAL A 655 -17.38 9.78 4.61
N LEU A 656 -18.11 10.71 3.97
CA LEU A 656 -17.62 12.06 3.72
C LEU A 656 -17.34 12.80 5.03
N TRP A 657 -18.25 12.73 6.00
CA TRP A 657 -18.07 13.34 7.32
C TRP A 657 -16.88 12.72 8.07
N GLN A 658 -16.74 11.40 8.09
CA GLN A 658 -15.64 10.70 8.73
C GLN A 658 -14.30 11.07 8.11
N PHE A 659 -14.23 11.16 6.78
CA PHE A 659 -13.04 11.61 6.09
C PHE A 659 -12.71 13.04 6.50
N VAL A 660 -13.65 13.99 6.43
CA VAL A 660 -13.38 15.38 6.79
C VAL A 660 -12.98 15.51 8.26
N ASN A 661 -13.60 14.74 9.17
CA ASN A 661 -13.38 14.78 10.62
C ASN A 661 -12.32 13.78 11.13
N ARG A 662 -11.42 13.29 10.27
CA ARG A 662 -10.39 12.27 10.58
C ARG A 662 -9.39 12.63 11.71
N SER A 663 -9.45 13.83 12.29
CA SER A 663 -8.58 14.26 13.38
C SER A 663 -9.03 13.72 14.74
N LYS A 664 -8.08 13.32 15.61
CA LYS A 664 -8.35 12.86 16.98
C LYS A 664 -8.73 14.00 17.96
N ARG A 665 -8.86 15.25 17.49
CA ARG A 665 -9.20 16.41 18.34
C ARG A 665 -10.71 16.55 18.49
N ASN A 666 -11.25 15.90 19.51
CA ASN A 666 -12.62 16.14 19.96
C ASN A 666 -12.72 17.48 20.70
N ARG A 667 -12.94 18.60 19.99
CA ARG A 667 -13.56 19.76 20.65
C ARG A 667 -15.05 19.44 20.78
N LYS A 668 -15.48 19.04 21.98
CA LYS A 668 -16.90 18.91 22.32
C LYS A 668 -17.55 20.30 22.25
N ASN A 669 -18.00 20.69 21.06
CA ASN A 669 -19.00 21.74 20.96
C ASN A 669 -20.27 21.18 21.62
N LYS A 670 -20.71 21.78 22.73
CA LYS A 670 -21.97 21.42 23.37
C LYS A 670 -23.11 21.77 22.40
N MET A 671 -23.51 20.78 21.60
CA MET A 671 -24.69 20.85 20.74
C MET A 671 -25.77 19.95 21.33
N HIS A 672 -27.03 20.25 21.03
CA HIS A 672 -28.17 19.49 21.48
C HIS A 672 -28.70 18.62 20.35
N GLU A 673 -28.67 17.30 20.50
CA GLU A 673 -29.29 16.38 19.56
C GLU A 673 -30.82 16.49 19.65
N TRP A 674 -31.48 16.66 18.51
CA TRP A 674 -32.92 16.91 18.47
C TRP A 674 -33.72 15.75 19.07
N LEU A 675 -33.31 14.51 18.80
CA LEU A 675 -33.97 13.31 19.31
C LEU A 675 -33.61 12.98 20.77
N SER A 676 -32.85 13.83 21.46
CA SER A 676 -32.54 13.67 22.89
C SER A 676 -33.09 14.80 23.75
N VAL A 677 -33.96 15.65 23.18
CA VAL A 677 -34.50 16.83 23.85
C VAL A 677 -36.02 16.84 23.73
N LEU A 678 -36.70 16.92 24.88
CA LEU A 678 -38.16 17.09 24.93
C LEU A 678 -38.58 18.48 24.41
N PRO A 679 -39.71 18.60 23.71
CA PRO A 679 -40.62 17.52 23.30
C PRO A 679 -40.21 16.81 21.99
N HIS A 680 -39.17 17.30 21.31
CA HIS A 680 -38.75 16.87 19.97
C HIS A 680 -38.47 15.37 19.88
N GLU A 681 -37.80 14.78 20.87
CA GLU A 681 -37.62 13.33 21.03
C GLU A 681 -38.95 12.59 20.82
N THR A 682 -39.91 12.81 21.72
CA THR A 682 -41.20 12.09 21.69
C THR A 682 -42.05 12.35 20.44
N LYS A 683 -41.90 13.52 19.82
CA LYS A 683 -42.75 13.97 18.71
C LYS A 683 -42.17 13.63 17.34
N LEU A 684 -40.85 13.50 17.24
CA LEU A 684 -40.16 13.27 15.96
C LEU A 684 -39.58 11.85 15.85
N GLU A 685 -39.28 11.17 16.96
CA GLU A 685 -38.79 9.78 16.96
C GLU A 685 -39.66 8.81 16.11
N PRO A 686 -41.01 8.88 16.12
CA PRO A 686 -41.83 7.98 15.29
C PRO A 686 -41.60 8.13 13.78
N PHE A 687 -40.97 9.22 13.35
CA PHE A 687 -40.67 9.51 11.95
C PHE A 687 -39.22 9.22 11.58
N TYR A 688 -38.37 8.85 12.54
CA TYR A 688 -36.98 8.49 12.32
C TYR A 688 -36.86 7.12 11.65
N LYS A 689 -36.04 7.02 10.59
CA LYS A 689 -35.80 5.79 9.82
C LYS A 689 -34.32 5.40 9.74
N GLY A 690 -33.46 6.10 10.47
CA GLY A 690 -32.02 5.80 10.51
C GLY A 690 -31.66 4.76 11.58
N PRO A 691 -30.39 4.31 11.61
CA PRO A 691 -29.86 3.51 12.72
C PRO A 691 -29.61 4.37 13.96
N ASP A 692 -29.51 3.74 15.13
CA ASP A 692 -29.31 4.44 16.41
C ASP A 692 -27.91 5.07 16.55
N ASP A 693 -26.87 4.45 15.96
CA ASP A 693 -25.47 4.92 16.03
C ASP A 693 -25.04 5.64 14.74
N CYS A 694 -25.66 6.79 14.45
CA CYS A 694 -25.23 7.65 13.33
C CYS A 694 -24.11 8.60 13.75
N LYS A 695 -23.07 8.76 12.92
CA LYS A 695 -22.04 9.79 13.14
C LYS A 695 -22.52 11.21 12.81
N VAL A 696 -23.52 11.31 11.93
CA VAL A 696 -24.11 12.59 11.49
C VAL A 696 -25.55 12.72 11.96
N ASN A 697 -25.74 13.50 13.03
CA ASN A 697 -27.03 13.70 13.69
C ASN A 697 -27.59 15.10 13.44
N LEU A 698 -28.91 15.24 13.52
CA LEU A 698 -29.60 16.53 13.56
C LEU A 698 -29.40 17.16 14.95
N VAL A 699 -28.75 18.32 14.98
CA VAL A 699 -28.34 19.01 16.21
C VAL A 699 -28.73 20.49 16.20
N SER A 700 -28.66 21.12 17.37
CA SER A 700 -28.94 22.54 17.58
C SER A 700 -27.89 23.22 18.46
N SER A 701 -27.54 24.46 18.12
CA SER A 701 -26.74 25.36 18.97
C SER A 701 -27.52 25.86 20.18
N THR A 702 -28.83 26.00 20.01
CA THR A 702 -29.76 26.55 21.00
C THR A 702 -30.39 25.42 21.81
N THR A 703 -30.69 25.69 23.08
CA THR A 703 -31.47 24.77 23.92
C THR A 703 -32.95 24.87 23.59
N SER A 704 -33.69 23.78 23.78
CA SER A 704 -35.15 23.82 23.77
C SER A 704 -35.66 24.76 24.86
N VAL A 705 -36.62 25.61 24.50
CA VAL A 705 -37.32 26.50 25.42
C VAL A 705 -38.05 25.67 26.50
N THR A 706 -38.55 24.48 26.17
CA THR A 706 -39.15 23.56 27.15
C THR A 706 -38.18 23.20 28.28
N LYS A 707 -36.89 23.03 27.97
CA LYS A 707 -35.86 22.77 28.98
C LYS A 707 -35.67 23.98 29.91
N ASN A 708 -35.65 25.19 29.36
CA ASN A 708 -35.48 26.42 30.15
C ASN A 708 -36.67 26.65 31.10
N TYR A 709 -37.90 26.40 30.64
CA TYR A 709 -39.12 26.55 31.43
C TYR A 709 -39.46 25.33 32.31
N SER A 710 -38.68 24.24 32.23
CA SER A 710 -38.86 23.09 33.14
C SER A 710 -38.51 23.44 34.58
N SER A 711 -37.52 24.32 34.79
CA SER A 711 -37.11 24.79 36.12
C SER A 711 -37.93 25.99 36.61
N HIS A 712 -38.44 26.83 35.70
CA HIS A 712 -39.19 28.03 36.01
C HIS A 712 -40.42 28.16 35.10
N PRO A 713 -41.46 27.33 35.30
CA PRO A 713 -42.65 27.36 34.47
C PRO A 713 -43.37 28.72 34.57
N PRO A 714 -44.05 29.18 33.52
CA PRO A 714 -44.76 30.46 33.58
C PRO A 714 -45.86 30.44 34.63
N ARG A 715 -46.01 31.54 35.37
CA ARG A 715 -47.04 31.67 36.41
C ARG A 715 -48.43 31.70 35.77
N VAL A 716 -49.30 30.78 36.17
CA VAL A 716 -50.66 30.63 35.62
C VAL A 716 -51.49 31.90 35.81
N GLY A 717 -51.38 32.55 36.96
CA GLY A 717 -52.15 33.76 37.30
C GLY A 717 -51.83 34.96 36.41
N SER A 718 -50.55 35.22 36.13
CA SER A 718 -50.10 36.45 35.46
C SER A 718 -49.76 36.29 33.97
N THR A 719 -49.45 35.08 33.50
CA THR A 719 -49.01 34.85 32.12
C THR A 719 -50.21 34.69 31.20
N ALA A 720 -50.29 35.40 30.07
CA ALA A 720 -51.36 35.20 29.07
C ALA A 720 -51.27 33.79 28.45
N VAL A 721 -52.33 33.32 27.76
CA VAL A 721 -52.36 31.96 27.18
C VAL A 721 -51.25 31.79 26.15
N GLU A 722 -50.99 32.84 25.37
CA GLU A 722 -49.94 32.91 24.35
C GLU A 722 -48.54 32.71 24.96
N GLY A 723 -48.34 33.11 26.23
CA GLY A 723 -47.07 32.93 26.93
C GLY A 723 -46.76 31.47 27.34
N PHE A 724 -47.66 30.53 27.03
CA PHE A 724 -47.42 29.09 27.15
C PHE A 724 -47.20 28.40 25.80
N LEU A 725 -47.29 29.13 24.67
CA LEU A 725 -47.20 28.58 23.33
C LEU A 725 -45.95 29.12 22.64
N PHE A 726 -45.02 28.24 22.31
CA PHE A 726 -43.76 28.58 21.67
C PHE A 726 -43.60 27.84 20.34
N GLU A 727 -43.02 28.53 19.36
CA GLU A 727 -42.53 27.89 18.15
C GLU A 727 -41.24 27.11 18.43
N ASN A 728 -40.83 26.28 17.47
CA ASN A 728 -39.59 25.51 17.56
C ASN A 728 -38.39 26.44 17.83
N SER A 729 -37.67 26.18 18.91
CA SER A 729 -36.51 26.99 19.32
C SER A 729 -35.16 26.38 18.97
N LEU A 730 -35.16 25.17 18.39
CA LEU A 730 -33.95 24.47 17.98
C LEU A 730 -33.49 24.97 16.62
N GLU A 731 -32.20 25.26 16.51
CA GLU A 731 -31.59 25.54 15.23
C GLU A 731 -31.42 24.24 14.43
N VAL A 732 -31.82 24.25 13.15
CA VAL A 732 -31.59 23.10 12.25
C VAL A 732 -30.14 23.12 11.78
N ARG A 733 -29.33 22.19 12.32
CA ARG A 733 -27.94 21.94 11.93
C ARG A 733 -27.67 20.44 11.95
N ILE A 734 -26.57 20.01 11.37
CA ILE A 734 -26.03 18.66 11.56
C ILE A 734 -24.80 18.69 12.47
N SER A 735 -24.38 17.53 12.97
CA SER A 735 -23.17 17.41 13.78
C SER A 735 -22.00 18.15 13.12
N PRO A 736 -21.30 19.02 13.86
CA PRO A 736 -20.36 19.97 13.25
C PRO A 736 -19.18 19.23 12.63
N THR A 737 -18.76 19.70 11.45
CA THR A 737 -17.54 19.27 10.79
C THR A 737 -16.35 20.08 11.35
N GLN A 738 -15.43 19.40 12.02
CA GLN A 738 -14.14 19.91 12.51
C GLN A 738 -13.03 19.28 11.66
N PRO A 739 -12.71 19.89 10.49
CA PRO A 739 -11.61 19.41 9.68
C PRO A 739 -10.30 19.49 10.44
N ILE A 740 -9.37 18.58 10.12
CA ILE A 740 -7.97 18.74 10.54
C ILE A 740 -7.46 20.10 10.06
N GLU A 741 -6.74 20.82 10.93
CA GLU A 741 -6.11 22.06 10.50
C GLU A 741 -5.08 21.73 9.41
N PHE A 742 -5.14 22.45 8.30
CA PHE A 742 -4.31 22.17 7.13
C PHE A 742 -2.81 22.11 7.46
N LYS A 743 -2.35 22.98 8.35
CA LYS A 743 -0.96 22.99 8.85
C LYS A 743 -0.56 21.69 9.56
N GLU A 744 -1.47 21.07 10.29
CA GLU A 744 -1.23 19.80 10.98
C GLU A 744 -1.21 18.65 9.99
N GLU A 745 -2.07 18.69 8.98
CA GLU A 745 -2.11 17.65 7.96
C GLU A 745 -0.89 17.68 7.03
N HIS A 746 -0.38 18.87 6.69
CA HIS A 746 0.90 19.02 5.99
C HIS A 746 2.05 18.32 6.69
N HIS A 747 2.04 18.35 8.01
CA HIS A 747 3.08 17.70 8.79
C HIS A 747 3.04 16.18 8.60
N MET A 748 1.84 15.58 8.49
CA MET A 748 1.69 14.15 8.21
C MET A 748 2.14 13.78 6.80
N LEU A 749 2.06 14.71 5.86
CA LEU A 749 2.42 14.55 4.45
C LEU A 749 3.86 14.97 4.11
N THR A 750 4.63 15.43 5.09
CA THR A 750 6.04 15.84 4.88
C THR A 750 6.98 14.92 5.66
N PRO A 751 8.15 14.57 5.10
CA PRO A 751 9.17 13.81 5.82
C PRO A 751 9.55 14.49 7.15
N GLN A 752 9.61 13.70 8.23
CA GLN A 752 9.94 14.19 9.56
C GLN A 752 11.41 13.97 9.89
N LEU A 753 12.10 15.05 10.27
CA LEU A 753 13.49 15.02 10.72
C LEU A 753 13.55 14.54 12.17
N ASN A 754 13.92 13.28 12.31
CA ASN A 754 14.04 12.63 13.63
C ASN A 754 15.39 12.86 14.30
N HIS A 755 16.42 13.30 13.55
CA HIS A 755 17.73 13.60 14.10
C HIS A 755 17.71 14.92 14.88
N SER A 756 18.21 14.91 16.12
CA SER A 756 18.19 16.07 17.04
C SER A 756 18.77 17.34 16.40
N ASP A 757 19.88 17.19 15.68
CA ASP A 757 20.61 18.31 15.12
C ASP A 757 19.93 18.95 13.91
N TYR A 758 19.23 18.15 13.10
CA TYR A 758 18.51 18.63 11.92
C TYR A 758 17.06 19.00 12.20
N LYS A 759 16.49 18.65 13.36
CA LYS A 759 15.08 18.92 13.71
C LYS A 759 14.69 20.39 13.54
N ARG A 760 15.62 21.31 13.79
CA ARG A 760 15.40 22.77 13.62
C ARG A 760 15.31 23.21 12.17
N LEU A 761 15.71 22.38 11.21
CA LEU A 761 15.59 22.57 9.77
C LEU A 761 14.28 22.01 9.20
N GLN A 762 13.35 21.50 10.03
CA GLN A 762 12.06 20.97 9.56
C GLN A 762 11.26 22.00 8.73
N PHE A 763 11.42 23.30 9.01
CA PHE A 763 10.80 24.36 8.21
C PHE A 763 11.20 24.32 6.73
N ALA A 764 12.42 23.85 6.43
CA ALA A 764 12.96 23.74 5.08
C ALA A 764 12.35 22.57 4.30
N ILE A 765 11.79 21.58 4.99
CA ILE A 765 11.05 20.45 4.40
C ILE A 765 9.55 20.74 4.35
N ASN A 766 9.01 21.47 5.33
CA ASN A 766 7.56 21.73 5.39
C ASN A 766 7.05 22.64 4.26
N SER A 767 7.90 23.47 3.65
CA SER A 767 7.49 24.47 2.67
C SER A 767 8.63 24.81 1.72
N THR A 768 8.31 25.46 0.60
CA THR A 768 9.26 26.09 -0.32
C THR A 768 9.13 27.62 -0.32
N GLY A 769 8.25 28.19 0.52
CA GLY A 769 7.86 29.60 0.49
C GLY A 769 8.76 30.58 1.25
N PHE A 770 9.88 30.13 1.82
CA PHE A 770 10.84 30.99 2.53
C PHE A 770 11.97 31.45 1.60
N ILE A 771 12.58 32.59 1.89
CA ILE A 771 13.71 33.13 1.12
C ILE A 771 15.06 32.72 1.72
N GLN A 772 16.13 32.83 0.93
CA GLN A 772 17.49 32.47 1.35
C GLN A 772 17.91 33.20 2.65
N ASN A 773 17.52 34.47 2.78
CA ASN A 773 17.82 35.27 3.95
C ASN A 773 17.16 34.72 5.23
N ASP A 774 16.01 34.04 5.11
CA ASP A 774 15.33 33.42 6.26
C ASP A 774 16.13 32.23 6.80
N VAL A 775 16.82 31.49 5.93
CA VAL A 775 17.72 30.38 6.33
C VAL A 775 18.92 30.94 7.08
N ILE A 776 19.54 32.00 6.55
CA ILE A 776 20.70 32.66 7.15
C ILE A 776 20.31 33.27 8.50
N ALA A 777 19.16 33.95 8.60
CA ALA A 777 18.67 34.51 9.85
C ALA A 777 18.45 33.44 10.93
N LYS A 778 18.14 32.20 10.53
CA LYS A 778 17.95 31.05 11.42
C LYS A 778 19.24 30.32 11.77
N LEU A 779 20.42 30.78 11.34
CA LEU A 779 21.71 30.23 11.78
C LEU A 779 21.90 30.27 13.29
N SER A 780 21.23 31.20 13.99
CA SER A 780 21.17 31.21 15.47
C SER A 780 20.61 29.91 16.06
N ASN A 781 19.85 29.16 15.25
CA ASN A 781 19.25 27.89 15.62
C ASN A 781 20.10 26.70 15.19
N CYS A 782 21.28 26.88 14.59
CA CYS A 782 22.17 25.76 14.24
C CYS A 782 22.56 24.96 15.48
N SER A 783 22.61 23.62 15.37
CA SER A 783 23.18 22.77 16.43
C SER A 783 24.70 22.97 16.47
N LEU A 784 25.32 22.70 17.62
CA LEU A 784 26.78 22.74 17.78
C LEU A 784 27.48 21.60 17.02
N GLU A 785 26.74 20.51 16.73
CA GLU A 785 27.23 19.33 16.02
C GLU A 785 27.23 19.52 14.48
N ILE A 786 26.49 20.51 13.96
CA ILE A 786 26.37 20.79 12.51
C ILE A 786 27.18 22.02 12.16
N GLN A 787 27.92 21.97 11.04
CA GLN A 787 28.64 23.14 10.55
C GLN A 787 27.66 24.21 10.04
N PRO A 788 27.85 25.52 10.31
CA PRO A 788 26.96 26.57 9.81
C PRO A 788 26.75 26.54 8.30
N LYS A 789 27.79 26.15 7.55
CA LYS A 789 27.71 25.95 6.09
C LYS A 789 26.72 24.85 5.73
N GLU A 790 26.77 23.72 6.42
CA GLU A 790 25.87 22.58 6.21
C GLU A 790 24.42 22.94 6.57
N PHE A 791 24.20 23.67 7.66
CA PHE A 791 22.87 24.18 8.02
C PHE A 791 22.27 25.05 6.90
N VAL A 792 23.09 25.93 6.32
CA VAL A 792 22.67 26.77 5.20
C VAL A 792 22.42 25.91 3.96
N GLU A 793 23.32 25.00 3.59
CA GLU A 793 23.16 24.13 2.42
C GLU A 793 21.87 23.30 2.50
N PHE A 794 21.64 22.64 3.63
CA PHE A 794 20.42 21.88 3.87
C PHE A 794 19.18 22.78 3.84
N GLY A 795 19.18 23.88 4.59
CA GLY A 795 18.05 24.80 4.65
C GLY A 795 17.74 25.47 3.31
N SER A 796 18.74 25.58 2.43
CA SER A 796 18.62 26.17 1.10
C SER A 796 18.22 25.16 0.02
N PHE A 797 18.19 23.86 0.34
CA PHE A 797 17.74 22.82 -0.56
C PHE A 797 16.23 22.95 -0.80
N ARG A 798 15.84 23.66 -1.86
CA ARG A 798 14.46 24.11 -2.13
C ARG A 798 13.47 23.02 -2.61
N SER A 799 13.67 21.78 -2.19
CA SER A 799 12.72 20.71 -2.52
C SER A 799 11.49 20.76 -1.62
N GLY A 800 11.63 21.21 -0.36
CA GLY A 800 10.51 21.42 0.58
C GLY A 800 9.52 20.25 0.63
N HIS A 801 8.23 20.58 0.62
CA HIS A 801 7.15 19.59 0.64
C HIS A 801 7.03 18.80 -0.68
N ARG A 802 7.70 19.27 -1.75
CA ARG A 802 7.76 18.58 -3.04
C ARG A 802 8.85 17.51 -3.08
N LEU A 803 9.54 17.28 -1.97
CA LEU A 803 10.49 16.20 -1.84
C LEU A 803 9.75 14.86 -1.91
N GLN A 804 9.66 14.31 -3.12
CA GLN A 804 9.16 12.97 -3.37
C GLN A 804 10.27 11.98 -2.97
N TRP A 805 10.14 11.35 -1.80
CA TRP A 805 11.14 10.39 -1.32
C TRP A 805 11.16 9.16 -2.22
N TRP A 806 12.28 8.93 -2.90
CA TRP A 806 12.52 7.71 -3.70
C TRP A 806 13.64 6.94 -3.00
N ASN A 807 13.28 5.93 -2.19
CA ASN A 807 14.21 4.91 -1.72
C ASN A 807 14.15 3.69 -2.63
#